data_AF-A0A1T4XP22-F1
#
_entry.id   AF-A0A1T4XP22-F1
#
_cell.length_a   1.000
_cell.length_b   1.000
_cell.length_c   1.000
_cell.angle_alpha   90.00
_cell.angle_beta   90.00
_cell.angle_gamma   90.00
#
_symmetry.space_group_name_H-M   'P 1'
#
loop_
_entity.id
_entity.type
_entity.pdbx_description
1 polymer ?
#
loop_
_entity_poly.entity_id
_entity_poly.type
_entity_poly.pdbx_seq_one_letter_code
_entity_poly.pdbx_strand_id
1 'polypeptide(L)'
;MIDFSKIGTGNTVDTVLPPREVFNALPHKNAEKFQYPRDVQSQVWAKWFTRRDNDSLVIKMNTGSGKTIVGLLILKSCLNEGKSPAVYICPDKYLVKQVIDASKELGIEVTDDVNSLRFLSGKAILVANIYKLVNGKSVFGVGDEGLKLKISSLVIDDAHACLETVEDQFTINIPQNANAYVEIYSILRDSIHSQCESKAVEIENKDPTSYLQVPYWIWQDKISEITEILVKHSSEDFLKFVWPLVKENPKLSHCVIDASGIEISPPAIPIHMIPSIVDADRKIFMTATLVDDSILSSHFGVNEQYIKNPIVPDSAGDIGDRMILLPQVINTETSDDDIKKYCHALSKDINVVVIVPSINRANYWKNAADAILMSDNLNDGVKKLKSGHVGLTVLVNRYDGIDLPGNACRVLVIDGFPDVRRKIDKVEQSILLGSTRHVNQVIQRIEQGMGKGIRSNDDYCVVFLVGKDLTSQLYSQGAIEKLSPGTKAQLRLSEQISEQISEQIKGKEIFQLTDTIKYCLTRADEWVTASKGVLASLKYSEENNLDKMTLILRNAYDYASKNDPVKAADILNNLVNEITNKKEKGFLKQIVATYINLFDKSEAQKLQMSAVNDNRRVLKPIEGIQYHKIAGNIFDQAVSCSNYLSSRHNDPNKLIIEVNGILEGLQFKEGTSNIFEEAFKNISRYLGFESQRPEQEYKKGPDVLWKVGELNYLVIECKNEATASTISKDYCNQLNGSATWFETKYDNTCTYTPIMVHPSIIFEYAASPNPKIRIITKEKMLQFNNSVKNFIKALASNNEIGNQTAIRQKLISYKLRAGDIVELYTTTFTTKNQ
;
A
#
# COMPACT_ATOMS: atom_id res chain seq x y z
N MET A 1 -56.06 -27.36 -22.28
CA MET A 1 -54.68 -26.85 -22.10
C MET A 1 -53.97 -26.97 -23.43
N ILE A 2 -53.28 -25.92 -23.85
CA ILE A 2 -52.38 -25.97 -25.02
C ILE A 2 -51.11 -26.71 -24.57
N ASP A 3 -50.74 -27.76 -25.28
CA ASP A 3 -49.52 -28.54 -25.03
C ASP A 3 -48.35 -27.89 -25.77
N PHE A 4 -47.64 -27.01 -25.08
CA PHE A 4 -46.48 -26.29 -25.62
C PHE A 4 -45.29 -27.20 -25.96
N SER A 5 -45.28 -28.48 -25.54
CA SER A 5 -44.25 -29.44 -25.94
C SER A 5 -44.35 -29.90 -27.39
N LYS A 6 -45.49 -29.62 -28.06
CA LYS A 6 -45.76 -29.94 -29.48
C LYS A 6 -45.51 -28.77 -30.43
N ILE A 7 -45.16 -27.61 -29.91
CA ILE A 7 -44.75 -26.44 -30.69
C ILE A 7 -43.24 -26.54 -30.84
N GLY A 8 -42.71 -26.44 -32.07
CA GLY A 8 -41.26 -26.51 -32.30
C GLY A 8 -40.52 -25.53 -31.40
N THR A 9 -39.80 -26.04 -30.40
CA THR A 9 -38.97 -25.22 -29.54
C THR A 9 -37.78 -24.79 -30.38
N GLY A 10 -37.80 -23.55 -30.87
CA GLY A 10 -36.62 -22.92 -31.46
C GLY A 10 -35.48 -22.82 -30.43
N ASN A 11 -34.50 -21.97 -30.71
CA ASN A 11 -33.43 -21.66 -29.77
C ASN A 11 -34.01 -21.23 -28.40
N THR A 12 -33.77 -22.04 -27.36
CA THR A 12 -34.24 -21.80 -25.98
C THR A 12 -33.16 -21.13 -25.14
N VAL A 13 -33.52 -20.59 -23.97
CA VAL A 13 -32.55 -20.03 -23.01
C VAL A 13 -31.45 -21.03 -22.60
N ASP A 14 -31.71 -22.33 -22.73
CA ASP A 14 -30.79 -23.42 -22.39
C ASP A 14 -29.93 -23.91 -23.57
N THR A 15 -30.18 -23.43 -24.79
CA THR A 15 -29.43 -23.86 -25.99
C THR A 15 -28.77 -22.70 -26.74
N VAL A 16 -29.22 -21.46 -26.53
CA VAL A 16 -28.63 -20.26 -27.13
C VAL A 16 -27.24 -20.01 -26.55
N LEU A 17 -26.27 -19.70 -27.41
CA LEU A 17 -24.90 -19.43 -26.98
C LEU A 17 -24.60 -17.95 -26.78
N PRO A 18 -24.91 -17.01 -27.70
CA PRO A 18 -24.51 -15.62 -27.53
C PRO A 18 -25.16 -14.99 -26.29
N PRO A 19 -24.39 -14.40 -25.34
CA PRO A 19 -24.97 -13.91 -24.07
C PRO A 19 -26.08 -12.88 -24.23
N ARG A 20 -26.01 -12.02 -25.27
CA ARG A 20 -27.08 -11.07 -25.61
C ARG A 20 -28.39 -11.77 -25.99
N GLU A 21 -28.31 -12.85 -26.74
CA GLU A 21 -29.47 -13.64 -27.13
C GLU A 21 -30.01 -14.43 -25.92
N VAL A 22 -29.12 -14.98 -25.07
CA VAL A 22 -29.51 -15.60 -23.80
C VAL A 22 -30.30 -14.60 -22.94
N PHE A 23 -29.83 -13.36 -22.81
CA PHE A 23 -30.52 -12.31 -22.05
C PHE A 23 -31.93 -12.01 -22.58
N ASN A 24 -32.12 -12.05 -23.90
CA ASN A 24 -33.41 -11.82 -24.53
C ASN A 24 -34.36 -13.03 -24.37
N ALA A 25 -33.81 -14.24 -24.27
CA ALA A 25 -34.57 -15.48 -24.11
C ALA A 25 -34.98 -15.80 -22.66
N LEU A 26 -34.48 -15.06 -21.65
CA LEU A 26 -34.79 -15.30 -20.24
C LEU A 26 -36.30 -15.08 -19.95
N PRO A 27 -37.04 -16.13 -19.53
CA PRO A 27 -38.50 -16.07 -19.41
C PRO A 27 -38.99 -15.35 -18.14
N HIS A 28 -38.14 -15.23 -17.11
CA HIS A 28 -38.51 -14.74 -15.78
C HIS A 28 -37.69 -13.51 -15.34
N LYS A 29 -37.03 -12.82 -16.28
CA LYS A 29 -36.31 -11.60 -15.95
C LYS A 29 -37.28 -10.50 -15.52
N ASN A 30 -36.90 -9.70 -14.53
CA ASN A 30 -37.68 -8.54 -14.09
C ASN A 30 -37.89 -7.56 -15.27
N ALA A 31 -39.13 -7.43 -15.72
CA ALA A 31 -39.50 -6.65 -16.90
C ALA A 31 -39.41 -5.12 -16.70
N GLU A 32 -39.29 -4.63 -15.46
CA GLU A 32 -39.08 -3.20 -15.21
C GLU A 32 -37.59 -2.85 -15.25
N LYS A 33 -36.74 -3.73 -14.69
CA LYS A 33 -35.29 -3.49 -14.60
C LYS A 33 -34.51 -3.93 -15.84
N PHE A 34 -34.96 -4.98 -16.54
CA PHE A 34 -34.18 -5.69 -17.57
C PHE A 34 -34.86 -5.72 -18.94
N GLN A 35 -35.48 -4.62 -19.33
CA GLN A 35 -36.14 -4.48 -20.65
C GLN A 35 -35.15 -4.68 -21.79
N TYR A 36 -34.01 -4.00 -21.73
CA TYR A 36 -32.95 -4.06 -22.74
C TYR A 36 -31.58 -4.20 -22.08
N PRO A 37 -30.62 -4.90 -22.72
CA PRO A 37 -29.25 -4.89 -22.24
C PRO A 37 -28.65 -3.50 -22.45
N ARG A 38 -27.79 -3.06 -21.53
CA ARG A 38 -27.05 -1.81 -21.71
C ARG A 38 -26.05 -1.96 -22.86
N ASP A 39 -25.70 -0.88 -23.54
CA ASP A 39 -24.77 -0.92 -24.67
C ASP A 39 -23.41 -1.48 -24.26
N VAL A 40 -22.87 -1.03 -23.12
CA VAL A 40 -21.61 -1.53 -22.56
C VAL A 40 -21.63 -3.05 -22.29
N GLN A 41 -22.77 -3.60 -21.86
CA GLN A 41 -22.92 -5.05 -21.64
C GLN A 41 -22.90 -5.80 -22.98
N SER A 42 -23.61 -5.25 -23.97
CA SER A 42 -23.71 -5.84 -25.30
C SER A 42 -22.37 -5.86 -26.04
N GLN A 43 -21.60 -4.78 -25.95
CA GLN A 43 -20.26 -4.68 -26.51
C GLN A 43 -19.31 -5.71 -25.88
N VAL A 44 -19.32 -5.81 -24.54
CA VAL A 44 -18.47 -6.78 -23.82
C VAL A 44 -18.86 -8.21 -24.16
N TRP A 45 -20.15 -8.55 -24.22
CA TRP A 45 -20.59 -9.89 -24.62
C TRP A 45 -20.16 -10.24 -26.04
N ALA A 46 -20.27 -9.32 -27.00
CA ALA A 46 -19.85 -9.55 -28.36
C ALA A 46 -18.34 -9.82 -28.45
N LYS A 47 -17.52 -8.96 -27.81
CA LYS A 47 -16.05 -9.10 -27.76
C LYS A 47 -15.59 -10.34 -27.01
N TRP A 48 -16.30 -10.73 -25.94
CA TRP A 48 -16.03 -11.97 -25.22
C TRP A 48 -16.37 -13.20 -26.08
N PHE A 49 -17.54 -13.20 -26.72
CA PHE A 49 -18.04 -14.36 -27.47
C PHE A 49 -17.11 -14.74 -28.64
N THR A 50 -16.46 -13.76 -29.29
CA THR A 50 -15.48 -14.02 -30.35
C THR A 50 -14.16 -14.60 -29.84
N ARG A 51 -13.83 -14.40 -28.56
CA ARG A 51 -12.58 -14.84 -27.92
C ARG A 51 -12.77 -15.95 -26.89
N ARG A 52 -13.98 -16.49 -26.75
CA ARG A 52 -14.40 -17.42 -25.67
C ARG A 52 -13.59 -18.73 -25.61
N ASP A 53 -12.88 -19.08 -26.68
CA ASP A 53 -12.03 -20.28 -26.73
C ASP A 53 -10.62 -20.03 -26.18
N ASN A 54 -10.30 -18.79 -25.80
CA ASN A 54 -9.10 -18.48 -25.03
C ASN A 54 -9.24 -19.03 -23.60
N ASP A 55 -8.15 -19.60 -23.08
CA ASP A 55 -8.04 -20.12 -21.72
C ASP A 55 -8.44 -19.09 -20.65
N SER A 56 -7.90 -17.87 -20.78
CA SER A 56 -8.11 -16.77 -19.82
C SER A 56 -8.47 -15.48 -20.53
N LEU A 57 -9.43 -14.73 -19.97
CA LEU A 57 -9.87 -13.42 -20.46
C LEU A 57 -10.06 -12.43 -19.31
N VAL A 58 -9.56 -11.22 -19.51
CA VAL A 58 -9.76 -10.09 -18.58
C VAL A 58 -10.86 -9.20 -19.15
N ILE A 59 -11.87 -8.87 -18.34
CA ILE A 59 -12.95 -7.94 -18.68
C ILE A 59 -12.83 -6.72 -17.77
N LYS A 60 -12.67 -5.55 -18.38
CA LYS A 60 -12.59 -4.27 -17.69
C LYS A 60 -13.87 -3.48 -17.88
N MET A 61 -14.59 -3.25 -16.78
CA MET A 61 -15.81 -2.45 -16.77
C MET A 61 -15.92 -1.66 -15.47
N ASN A 62 -16.31 -0.38 -15.57
CA ASN A 62 -16.49 0.49 -14.40
C ASN A 62 -17.50 -0.11 -13.40
N THR A 63 -17.38 0.28 -12.14
CA THR A 63 -18.38 -0.02 -11.11
C THR A 63 -19.75 0.48 -11.55
N GLY A 64 -20.80 -0.33 -11.39
CA GLY A 64 -22.18 0.03 -11.74
C GLY A 64 -22.59 -0.14 -13.21
N SER A 65 -21.66 -0.50 -14.10
CA SER A 65 -21.93 -0.90 -15.51
C SER A 65 -22.70 -2.22 -15.65
N GLY A 66 -22.88 -2.97 -14.56
CA GLY A 66 -23.60 -4.24 -14.51
C GLY A 66 -22.73 -5.49 -14.73
N LYS A 67 -21.48 -5.46 -14.26
CA LYS A 67 -20.53 -6.60 -14.26
C LYS A 67 -21.14 -7.93 -13.81
N THR A 68 -21.98 -7.91 -12.76
CA THR A 68 -22.66 -9.11 -12.25
C THR A 68 -23.52 -9.77 -13.32
N ILE A 69 -24.32 -9.00 -14.05
CA ILE A 69 -25.17 -9.49 -15.14
C ILE A 69 -24.30 -10.06 -16.27
N VAL A 70 -23.20 -9.36 -16.59
CA VAL A 70 -22.26 -9.80 -17.61
C VAL A 70 -21.67 -11.17 -17.27
N GLY A 71 -21.12 -11.34 -16.07
CA GLY A 71 -20.52 -12.61 -15.63
C GLY A 71 -21.53 -13.75 -15.54
N LEU A 72 -22.75 -13.51 -15.03
CA LEU A 72 -23.80 -14.54 -14.94
C LEU A 72 -24.22 -15.04 -16.32
N LEU A 73 -24.38 -14.15 -17.31
CA LEU A 73 -24.75 -14.54 -18.67
C LEU A 73 -23.60 -15.20 -19.43
N ILE A 74 -22.35 -14.81 -19.17
CA ILE A 74 -21.17 -15.51 -19.66
C ILE A 74 -21.16 -16.96 -19.14
N LEU A 75 -21.36 -17.16 -17.83
CA LEU A 75 -21.42 -18.51 -17.28
C LEU A 75 -22.62 -19.30 -17.78
N LYS A 76 -23.78 -18.66 -17.97
CA LYS A 76 -24.95 -19.31 -18.58
C LYS A 76 -24.67 -19.74 -20.03
N SER A 77 -24.03 -18.89 -20.82
CA SER A 77 -23.53 -19.22 -22.17
C SER A 77 -22.59 -20.41 -22.14
N CYS A 78 -21.64 -20.46 -21.20
CA CYS A 78 -20.75 -21.60 -21.01
C CYS A 78 -21.50 -22.89 -20.65
N LEU A 79 -22.50 -22.83 -19.76
CA LEU A 79 -23.33 -23.99 -19.43
C LEU A 79 -24.08 -24.52 -20.66
N ASN A 80 -24.63 -23.63 -21.48
CA ASN A 80 -25.32 -24.00 -22.73
C ASN A 80 -24.36 -24.63 -23.76
N GLU A 81 -23.07 -24.30 -23.70
CA GLU A 81 -21.99 -24.91 -24.51
C GLU A 81 -21.45 -26.22 -23.91
N GLY A 82 -21.97 -26.68 -22.78
CA GLY A 82 -21.52 -27.89 -22.09
C GLY A 82 -20.27 -27.72 -21.23
N LYS A 83 -19.80 -26.49 -21.01
CA LYS A 83 -18.64 -26.15 -20.15
C LYS A 83 -19.02 -26.08 -18.66
N SER A 84 -19.57 -27.18 -18.16
CA SER A 84 -19.98 -27.35 -16.76
C SER A 84 -18.94 -28.17 -15.96
N PRO A 85 -18.84 -28.01 -14.63
CA PRO A 85 -19.56 -27.05 -13.77
C PRO A 85 -19.09 -25.59 -13.91
N ALA A 86 -19.98 -24.63 -13.65
CA ALA A 86 -19.73 -23.19 -13.75
C ALA A 86 -19.76 -22.50 -12.37
N VAL A 87 -18.76 -21.69 -12.07
CA VAL A 87 -18.55 -21.06 -10.75
C VAL A 87 -18.36 -19.55 -10.88
N TYR A 88 -19.11 -18.80 -10.08
CA TYR A 88 -19.01 -17.36 -9.91
C TYR A 88 -18.40 -17.04 -8.53
N ILE A 89 -17.23 -16.41 -8.52
CA ILE A 89 -16.48 -16.08 -7.30
C ILE A 89 -16.60 -14.59 -6.99
N CYS A 90 -17.01 -14.29 -5.77
CA CYS A 90 -17.08 -12.95 -5.22
C CYS A 90 -15.94 -12.70 -4.22
N PRO A 91 -15.54 -11.44 -3.98
CA PRO A 91 -14.56 -11.11 -2.95
C PRO A 91 -14.97 -11.53 -1.53
N ASP A 92 -16.24 -11.37 -1.16
CA ASP A 92 -16.71 -11.66 0.20
C ASP A 92 -18.12 -12.27 0.23
N LYS A 93 -18.58 -12.62 1.44
CA LYS A 93 -19.92 -13.21 1.67
C LYS A 93 -21.06 -12.22 1.39
N TYR A 94 -20.81 -10.92 1.49
CA TYR A 94 -21.81 -9.89 1.23
C TYR A 94 -22.13 -9.81 -0.27
N LEU A 95 -21.09 -9.82 -1.10
CA LEU A 95 -21.22 -9.83 -2.55
C LEU A 95 -21.82 -11.15 -3.07
N VAL A 96 -21.52 -12.30 -2.45
CA VAL A 96 -22.22 -13.56 -2.75
C VAL A 96 -23.74 -13.40 -2.66
N LYS A 97 -24.24 -12.77 -1.59
CA LYS A 97 -25.68 -12.54 -1.43
C LYS A 97 -26.23 -11.61 -2.51
N GLN A 98 -25.51 -10.54 -2.85
CA GLN A 98 -25.93 -9.62 -3.91
C GLN A 98 -26.05 -10.32 -5.27
N VAL A 99 -25.09 -11.19 -5.61
CA VAL A 99 -25.11 -11.94 -6.86
C VAL A 99 -26.28 -12.92 -6.90
N ILE A 100 -26.57 -13.61 -5.79
CA ILE A 100 -27.72 -14.51 -5.67
C ILE A 100 -29.05 -13.74 -5.82
N ASP A 101 -29.16 -12.56 -5.21
CA ASP A 101 -30.38 -11.76 -5.34
C ASP A 101 -30.53 -11.20 -6.77
N ALA A 102 -29.44 -10.76 -7.40
CA ALA A 102 -29.45 -10.33 -8.80
C ALA A 102 -29.79 -11.47 -9.78
N SER A 103 -29.31 -12.69 -9.53
CA SER A 103 -29.61 -13.83 -10.40
C SER A 103 -31.09 -14.24 -10.32
N LYS A 104 -31.73 -14.12 -9.14
CA LYS A 104 -33.19 -14.31 -9.00
C LYS A 104 -33.96 -13.29 -9.82
N GLU A 105 -33.57 -12.01 -9.78
CA GLU A 105 -34.21 -10.98 -10.60
C GLU A 105 -34.00 -11.20 -12.10
N LEU A 106 -32.89 -11.83 -12.49
CA LEU A 106 -32.57 -12.17 -13.88
C LEU A 106 -33.22 -13.49 -14.34
N GLY A 107 -33.64 -14.34 -13.41
CA GLY A 107 -34.17 -15.68 -13.70
C GLY A 107 -33.10 -16.72 -14.05
N ILE A 108 -31.85 -16.52 -13.59
CA ILE A 108 -30.75 -17.48 -13.75
C ILE A 108 -30.63 -18.32 -12.49
N GLU A 109 -30.64 -19.64 -12.65
CA GLU A 109 -30.53 -20.57 -11.53
C GLU A 109 -29.10 -20.58 -10.96
N VAL A 110 -29.02 -20.32 -9.66
CA VAL A 110 -27.76 -20.34 -8.90
C VAL A 110 -27.93 -21.08 -7.58
N THR A 111 -26.81 -21.48 -7.00
CA THR A 111 -26.75 -22.10 -5.67
C THR A 111 -25.45 -21.70 -4.96
N ASP A 112 -25.44 -21.68 -3.63
CA ASP A 112 -24.24 -21.53 -2.80
C ASP A 112 -23.76 -22.86 -2.20
N ASP A 113 -24.48 -23.94 -2.49
CA ASP A 113 -24.16 -25.31 -2.10
C ASP A 113 -23.32 -26.02 -3.17
N VAL A 114 -22.10 -26.38 -2.78
CA VAL A 114 -21.14 -27.10 -3.64
C VAL A 114 -21.58 -28.53 -3.94
N ASN A 115 -22.48 -29.10 -3.14
CA ASN A 115 -23.00 -30.46 -3.31
C ASN A 115 -24.33 -30.50 -4.09
N SER A 116 -24.82 -29.35 -4.54
CA SER A 116 -26.07 -29.27 -5.28
C SER A 116 -26.01 -30.10 -6.56
N LEU A 117 -26.93 -31.06 -6.70
CA LEU A 117 -27.06 -31.88 -7.91
C LEU A 117 -27.33 -31.03 -9.16
N ARG A 118 -27.99 -29.87 -9.00
CA ARG A 118 -28.25 -28.93 -10.10
C ARG A 118 -26.96 -28.26 -10.56
N PHE A 119 -26.07 -27.91 -9.64
CA PHE A 119 -24.74 -27.38 -9.98
C PHE A 119 -23.88 -28.46 -10.66
N LEU A 120 -23.80 -29.64 -10.05
CA LEU A 120 -22.99 -30.74 -10.58
C LEU A 120 -23.46 -31.23 -11.96
N SER A 121 -24.77 -31.14 -12.25
CA SER A 121 -25.35 -31.46 -13.57
C SER A 121 -25.34 -30.31 -14.58
N GLY A 122 -24.69 -29.18 -14.26
CA GLY A 122 -24.55 -28.03 -15.16
C GLY A 122 -25.83 -27.22 -15.37
N LYS A 123 -26.82 -27.34 -14.48
CA LYS A 123 -28.09 -26.61 -14.56
C LYS A 123 -28.12 -25.32 -13.73
N ALA A 124 -27.31 -25.26 -12.68
CA ALA A 124 -27.17 -24.08 -11.81
C ALA A 124 -25.71 -23.61 -11.78
N ILE A 125 -25.50 -22.31 -11.59
CA ILE A 125 -24.18 -21.72 -11.35
C ILE A 125 -23.91 -21.74 -9.84
N LEU A 126 -22.72 -22.19 -9.42
CA LEU A 126 -22.29 -22.05 -8.03
C LEU A 126 -21.82 -20.61 -7.78
N VAL A 127 -22.35 -19.96 -6.76
CA VAL A 127 -21.88 -18.65 -6.29
C VAL A 127 -21.16 -18.85 -4.96
N ALA A 128 -19.89 -18.49 -4.90
CA ALA A 128 -19.06 -18.63 -3.71
C ALA A 128 -18.15 -17.41 -3.53
N ASN A 129 -17.48 -17.31 -2.38
CA ASN A 129 -16.46 -16.29 -2.16
C ASN A 129 -15.05 -16.84 -2.43
N ILE A 130 -14.09 -15.95 -2.63
CA ILE A 130 -12.70 -16.32 -2.95
C ILE A 130 -12.07 -17.19 -1.86
N TYR A 131 -12.39 -16.97 -0.58
CA TYR A 131 -11.93 -17.81 0.53
C TYR A 131 -12.37 -19.28 0.37
N LYS A 132 -13.60 -19.54 -0.10
CA LYS A 132 -14.10 -20.91 -0.30
C LYS A 132 -13.38 -21.62 -1.46
N LEU A 133 -12.92 -20.86 -2.45
CA LEU A 133 -12.14 -21.37 -3.59
C LEU A 133 -10.67 -21.61 -3.21
N VAL A 134 -10.04 -20.65 -2.53
CA VAL A 134 -8.62 -20.65 -2.19
C VAL A 134 -8.48 -20.76 -0.68
N ASN A 135 -8.14 -21.96 -0.18
CA ASN A 135 -7.67 -22.21 1.18
C ASN A 135 -7.05 -23.62 1.24
N GLY A 136 -6.26 -23.92 2.27
CA GLY A 136 -5.55 -25.20 2.43
C GLY A 136 -6.43 -26.43 2.66
N LYS A 137 -7.74 -26.26 2.76
CA LYS A 137 -8.74 -27.34 2.79
C LYS A 137 -9.87 -27.09 1.77
N SER A 138 -9.53 -26.47 0.65
CA SER A 138 -10.50 -26.13 -0.38
C SER A 138 -11.28 -27.36 -0.80
N VAL A 139 -12.61 -27.22 -0.85
CA VAL A 139 -13.53 -28.27 -1.31
C VAL A 139 -13.32 -28.60 -2.79
N PHE A 140 -12.62 -27.74 -3.52
CA PHE A 140 -12.30 -27.93 -4.93
C PHE A 140 -11.02 -28.75 -5.15
N GLY A 141 -10.20 -28.95 -4.11
CA GLY A 141 -8.94 -29.69 -4.19
C GLY A 141 -7.72 -28.82 -3.84
N VAL A 142 -6.71 -29.44 -3.23
CA VAL A 142 -5.47 -28.77 -2.79
C VAL A 142 -4.26 -29.68 -2.95
N GLY A 143 -3.23 -29.23 -3.67
CA GLY A 143 -1.92 -29.91 -3.77
C GLY A 143 -2.04 -31.42 -4.03
N ASP A 144 -1.39 -32.23 -3.17
CA ASP A 144 -1.38 -33.70 -3.26
C ASP A 144 -2.75 -34.37 -3.17
N GLU A 145 -3.76 -33.71 -2.60
CA GLU A 145 -5.13 -34.25 -2.59
C GLU A 145 -5.77 -34.21 -3.99
N GLY A 146 -5.17 -33.47 -4.92
CA GLY A 146 -5.61 -33.34 -6.29
C GLY A 146 -6.95 -32.63 -6.43
N LEU A 147 -7.52 -32.72 -7.63
CA LEU A 147 -8.82 -32.15 -7.98
C LEU A 147 -9.95 -32.93 -7.30
N LYS A 148 -10.74 -32.27 -6.43
CA LYS A 148 -11.93 -32.86 -5.80
C LYS A 148 -13.22 -32.49 -6.50
N LEU A 149 -13.34 -31.22 -6.92
CA LEU A 149 -14.50 -30.71 -7.64
C LEU A 149 -14.01 -29.96 -8.88
N LYS A 150 -14.36 -30.49 -10.06
CA LYS A 150 -13.99 -29.87 -11.33
C LYS A 150 -14.72 -28.53 -11.50
N ILE A 151 -13.98 -27.50 -11.92
CA ILE A 151 -14.54 -26.27 -12.45
C ILE A 151 -14.19 -26.24 -13.93
N SER A 152 -15.19 -26.08 -14.81
CA SER A 152 -14.96 -25.90 -16.24
C SER A 152 -14.97 -24.42 -16.61
N SER A 153 -15.93 -23.67 -16.07
CA SER A 153 -16.03 -22.21 -16.31
C SER A 153 -15.97 -21.44 -14.99
N LEU A 154 -15.01 -20.53 -14.88
CA LEU A 154 -14.73 -19.74 -13.69
C LEU A 154 -14.83 -18.25 -14.00
N VAL A 155 -15.67 -17.53 -13.26
CA VAL A 155 -15.66 -16.07 -13.18
C VAL A 155 -15.12 -15.66 -11.82
N ILE A 156 -14.11 -14.80 -11.80
CA ILE A 156 -13.66 -14.07 -10.61
C ILE A 156 -14.12 -12.62 -10.77
N ASP A 157 -15.15 -12.25 -10.02
CA ASP A 157 -15.68 -10.88 -9.98
C ASP A 157 -14.82 -10.00 -9.08
N ASP A 158 -14.67 -8.73 -9.47
CA ASP A 158 -13.79 -7.76 -8.83
C ASP A 158 -12.44 -8.36 -8.39
N ALA A 159 -11.68 -8.89 -9.36
CA ALA A 159 -10.45 -9.62 -9.11
C ALA A 159 -9.42 -8.84 -8.26
N HIS A 160 -9.40 -7.50 -8.34
CA HIS A 160 -8.56 -6.64 -7.50
C HIS A 160 -8.92 -6.73 -6.01
N ALA A 161 -10.21 -6.83 -5.67
CA ALA A 161 -10.69 -6.99 -4.29
C ALA A 161 -10.46 -8.40 -3.74
N CYS A 162 -10.16 -9.37 -4.62
CA CYS A 162 -9.81 -10.74 -4.22
C CYS A 162 -8.33 -10.89 -3.84
N LEU A 163 -7.45 -9.98 -4.27
CA LEU A 163 -6.00 -10.14 -4.17
C LEU A 163 -5.53 -10.30 -2.72
N GLU A 164 -5.95 -9.40 -1.83
CA GLU A 164 -5.59 -9.43 -0.41
C GLU A 164 -6.02 -10.74 0.25
N THR A 165 -7.23 -11.22 -0.04
CA THR A 165 -7.69 -12.50 0.51
C THR A 165 -6.84 -13.65 -0.03
N VAL A 166 -6.48 -13.64 -1.31
CA VAL A 166 -5.59 -14.67 -1.87
C VAL A 166 -4.24 -14.63 -1.17
N GLU A 167 -3.61 -13.46 -1.01
CA GLU A 167 -2.32 -13.31 -0.30
C GLU A 167 -2.38 -13.84 1.13
N ASP A 168 -3.43 -13.51 1.88
CA ASP A 168 -3.64 -13.98 3.25
C ASP A 168 -3.73 -15.51 3.32
N GLN A 169 -4.37 -16.17 2.34
CA GLN A 169 -4.51 -17.64 2.32
C GLN A 169 -3.19 -18.37 2.06
N PHE A 170 -2.20 -17.70 1.46
CA PHE A 170 -0.86 -18.25 1.24
C PHE A 170 0.18 -17.72 2.26
N THR A 171 -0.27 -17.02 3.32
CA THR A 171 0.61 -16.42 4.33
C THR A 171 0.40 -17.07 5.69
N ILE A 172 1.46 -17.68 6.23
CA ILE A 172 1.45 -18.22 7.59
C ILE A 172 1.73 -17.08 8.56
N ASN A 173 0.82 -16.87 9.52
CA ASN A 173 0.98 -15.89 10.59
C ASN A 173 1.03 -16.61 11.94
N ILE A 174 2.23 -16.86 12.47
CA ILE A 174 2.44 -17.52 13.75
C ILE A 174 2.40 -16.46 14.86
N PRO A 175 1.40 -16.47 15.76
CA PRO A 175 1.31 -15.51 16.85
C PRO A 175 2.47 -15.62 17.84
N GLN A 176 2.89 -14.51 18.44
CA GLN A 176 3.98 -14.49 19.43
C GLN A 176 3.76 -15.45 20.62
N ASN A 177 2.50 -15.68 21.02
CA ASN A 177 2.15 -16.56 22.15
C ASN A 177 2.09 -18.05 21.78
N ALA A 178 2.33 -18.43 20.51
CA ALA A 178 2.31 -19.82 20.08
C ALA A 178 3.63 -20.55 20.41
N ASN A 179 3.57 -21.83 20.75
CA ASN A 179 4.77 -22.64 20.98
C ASN A 179 5.68 -22.70 19.74
N ALA A 180 5.09 -22.76 18.54
CA ALA A 180 5.81 -22.69 17.28
C ALA A 180 6.66 -21.42 17.14
N TYR A 181 6.19 -20.27 17.66
CA TYR A 181 6.96 -19.04 17.65
C TYR A 181 8.23 -19.17 18.48
N VAL A 182 8.14 -19.69 19.70
CA VAL A 182 9.29 -19.87 20.60
C VAL A 182 10.34 -20.79 19.97
N GLU A 183 9.90 -21.93 19.41
CA GLU A 183 10.77 -22.89 18.76
C GLU A 183 11.48 -22.27 17.54
N ILE A 184 10.74 -21.61 16.63
CA ILE A 184 11.32 -21.01 15.42
C ILE A 184 12.20 -19.79 15.76
N TYR A 185 11.77 -18.93 16.67
CA TYR A 185 12.54 -17.75 17.07
C TYR A 185 13.87 -18.15 17.69
N SER A 186 13.92 -19.24 18.48
CA SER A 186 15.17 -19.74 19.08
C SER A 186 16.24 -20.10 18.03
N ILE A 187 15.83 -20.66 16.89
CA ILE A 187 16.73 -21.02 15.77
C ILE A 187 17.24 -19.75 15.07
N LEU A 188 16.38 -18.73 14.95
CA LEU A 188 16.65 -17.54 14.15
C LEU A 188 17.25 -16.38 14.94
N ARG A 189 17.20 -16.43 16.28
CA ARG A 189 17.55 -15.33 17.19
C ARG A 189 18.90 -14.70 16.85
N ASP A 190 19.96 -15.50 16.78
CA ASP A 190 21.31 -15.00 16.52
C ASP A 190 21.41 -14.30 15.15
N SER A 191 20.71 -14.82 14.14
CA SER A 191 20.69 -14.20 12.82
C SER A 191 19.98 -12.85 12.81
N ILE A 192 18.92 -12.72 13.60
CA ILE A 192 18.14 -11.49 13.74
C ILE A 192 18.95 -10.41 14.46
N HIS A 193 19.59 -10.75 15.58
CA HIS A 193 20.56 -9.88 16.27
C HIS A 193 21.72 -9.48 15.35
N SER A 194 22.26 -10.43 14.57
CA SER A 194 23.34 -10.13 13.63
C SER A 194 22.94 -9.14 12.55
N GLN A 195 21.66 -9.10 12.14
CA GLN A 195 21.16 -8.16 11.14
C GLN A 195 20.98 -6.75 11.72
N CYS A 196 20.45 -6.63 12.94
CA CYS A 196 20.29 -5.35 13.64
C CYS A 196 20.01 -5.60 15.13
N GLU A 197 20.98 -5.30 15.99
CA GLU A 197 20.88 -5.56 17.44
C GLU A 197 19.71 -4.79 18.08
N SER A 198 19.60 -3.50 17.79
CA SER A 198 18.53 -2.63 18.31
C SER A 198 17.15 -3.17 17.99
N LYS A 199 16.87 -3.42 16.70
CA LYS A 199 15.58 -3.96 16.25
C LYS A 199 15.28 -5.35 16.81
N ALA A 200 16.29 -6.20 16.99
CA ALA A 200 16.10 -7.50 17.62
C ALA A 200 15.61 -7.33 19.07
N VAL A 201 16.26 -6.47 19.84
CA VAL A 201 15.90 -6.16 21.23
C VAL A 201 14.52 -5.47 21.30
N GLU A 202 14.19 -4.59 20.37
CA GLU A 202 12.86 -3.97 20.28
C GLU A 202 11.76 -5.02 20.03
N ILE A 203 11.99 -5.98 19.13
CA ILE A 203 11.07 -7.11 18.89
C ILE A 203 10.89 -7.95 20.16
N GLU A 204 11.97 -8.26 20.88
CA GLU A 204 11.92 -8.99 22.17
C GLU A 204 11.14 -8.22 23.24
N ASN A 205 11.24 -6.88 23.23
CA ASN A 205 10.48 -5.98 24.11
C ASN A 205 9.07 -5.64 23.60
N LYS A 206 8.63 -6.28 22.52
CA LYS A 206 7.29 -6.13 21.94
C LYS A 206 6.99 -4.74 21.37
N ASP A 207 8.00 -4.05 20.86
CA ASP A 207 7.80 -2.82 20.10
C ASP A 207 7.00 -3.11 18.81
N PRO A 208 5.77 -2.58 18.67
CA PRO A 208 4.90 -2.88 17.52
C PRO A 208 5.44 -2.34 16.18
N THR A 209 6.49 -1.54 16.19
CA THR A 209 7.06 -0.91 14.98
C THR A 209 8.31 -1.58 14.46
N SER A 210 8.92 -2.44 15.28
CA SER A 210 10.16 -3.12 14.93
C SER A 210 9.87 -4.42 14.22
N TYR A 211 10.47 -4.57 13.04
CA TYR A 211 10.38 -5.76 12.21
C TYR A 211 11.72 -6.03 11.52
N LEU A 212 12.00 -7.31 11.29
CA LEU A 212 13.19 -7.78 10.60
C LEU A 212 12.87 -8.95 9.68
N GLN A 213 13.33 -8.87 8.44
CA GLN A 213 13.35 -10.01 7.52
C GLN A 213 14.53 -10.92 7.87
N VAL A 214 14.25 -12.20 8.02
CA VAL A 214 15.27 -13.24 8.20
C VAL A 214 16.09 -13.33 6.91
N PRO A 215 17.44 -13.30 7.00
CA PRO A 215 18.27 -13.42 5.81
C PRO A 215 18.02 -14.70 5.04
N TYR A 216 17.92 -14.60 3.70
CA TYR A 216 17.60 -15.76 2.86
C TYR A 216 18.59 -16.92 3.06
N TRP A 217 19.87 -16.64 3.33
CA TRP A 217 20.89 -17.68 3.50
C TRP A 217 20.72 -18.44 4.80
N ILE A 218 20.23 -17.78 5.87
CA ILE A 218 19.90 -18.45 7.13
C ILE A 218 18.59 -19.21 6.98
N TRP A 219 17.57 -18.59 6.38
CA TRP A 219 16.29 -19.25 6.13
C TRP A 219 16.45 -20.55 5.35
N GLN A 220 17.19 -20.51 4.24
CA GLN A 220 17.45 -21.68 3.40
C GLN A 220 18.31 -22.74 4.11
N ASP A 221 19.26 -22.34 4.94
CA ASP A 221 20.13 -23.28 5.69
C ASP A 221 19.36 -23.98 6.83
N LYS A 222 18.42 -23.26 7.47
CA LYS A 222 17.63 -23.74 8.61
C LYS A 222 16.26 -24.31 8.25
N ILE A 223 15.94 -24.40 6.96
CA ILE A 223 14.59 -24.76 6.52
C ILE A 223 14.15 -26.14 6.98
N SER A 224 15.06 -27.11 7.09
CA SER A 224 14.73 -28.47 7.53
C SER A 224 14.22 -28.47 8.98
N GLU A 225 14.96 -27.84 9.90
CA GLU A 225 14.59 -27.70 11.32
C GLU A 225 13.26 -26.95 11.48
N ILE A 226 13.08 -25.87 10.71
CA ILE A 226 11.84 -25.07 10.74
C ILE A 226 10.65 -25.88 10.19
N THR A 227 10.85 -26.66 9.14
CA THR A 227 9.78 -27.49 8.54
C THR A 227 9.29 -28.55 9.52
N GLU A 228 10.17 -29.16 10.31
CA GLU A 228 9.77 -30.11 11.37
C GLU A 228 8.84 -29.44 12.40
N ILE A 229 9.15 -28.20 12.80
CA ILE A 229 8.30 -27.42 13.71
C ILE A 229 6.95 -27.09 13.06
N LEU A 230 6.94 -26.65 11.79
CA LEU A 230 5.70 -26.34 11.07
C LEU A 230 4.80 -27.57 10.91
N VAL A 231 5.39 -28.74 10.62
CA VAL A 231 4.65 -30.01 10.51
C VAL A 231 4.10 -30.44 11.86
N LYS A 232 4.91 -30.35 12.93
CA LYS A 232 4.51 -30.65 14.32
C LYS A 232 3.27 -29.86 14.74
N HIS A 233 3.18 -28.59 14.34
CA HIS A 233 2.08 -27.68 14.68
C HIS A 233 1.04 -27.52 13.56
N SER A 234 1.05 -28.38 12.53
CA SER A 234 0.23 -28.20 11.32
C SER A 234 -1.29 -28.25 11.54
N SER A 235 -1.75 -28.78 12.67
CA SER A 235 -3.17 -28.83 13.06
C SER A 235 -3.69 -27.52 13.66
N GLU A 236 -2.80 -26.63 14.11
CA GLU A 236 -3.14 -25.34 14.72
C GLU A 236 -3.82 -24.42 13.69
N ASP A 237 -4.78 -23.60 14.12
CA ASP A 237 -5.60 -22.80 13.20
C ASP A 237 -4.77 -21.84 12.32
N PHE A 238 -3.64 -21.34 12.81
CA PHE A 238 -2.72 -20.48 12.05
C PHE A 238 -1.92 -21.19 10.95
N LEU A 239 -1.92 -22.53 10.94
CA LEU A 239 -1.25 -23.37 9.91
C LEU A 239 -2.23 -24.24 9.13
N LYS A 240 -3.28 -24.73 9.76
CA LYS A 240 -4.23 -25.73 9.24
C LYS A 240 -4.82 -25.40 7.87
N PHE A 241 -5.04 -24.12 7.57
CA PHE A 241 -5.61 -23.65 6.31
C PHE A 241 -4.56 -23.03 5.36
N VAL A 242 -3.28 -23.01 5.74
CA VAL A 242 -2.22 -22.37 4.93
C VAL A 242 -1.12 -23.36 4.58
N TRP A 243 -0.67 -24.17 5.53
CA TRP A 243 0.42 -25.13 5.34
C TRP A 243 0.25 -26.03 4.10
N PRO A 244 -0.95 -26.60 3.81
CA PRO A 244 -1.15 -27.39 2.61
C PRO A 244 -0.87 -26.64 1.30
N LEU A 245 -0.98 -25.30 1.30
CA LEU A 245 -0.77 -24.44 0.13
C LEU A 245 0.69 -24.02 -0.07
N VAL A 246 1.55 -24.11 0.95
CA VAL A 246 2.93 -23.59 0.88
C VAL A 246 4.00 -24.65 1.11
N LYS A 247 3.61 -25.87 1.52
CA LYS A 247 4.51 -26.96 1.91
C LYS A 247 5.46 -27.48 0.82
N GLU A 248 5.19 -27.24 -0.47
CA GLU A 248 6.05 -27.74 -1.56
C GLU A 248 7.42 -27.03 -1.63
N ASN A 249 7.44 -25.72 -1.35
CA ASN A 249 8.63 -24.89 -1.56
C ASN A 249 8.88 -23.91 -0.38
N PRO A 250 8.90 -24.36 0.88
CA PRO A 250 9.09 -23.47 2.02
C PRO A 250 10.46 -22.76 1.99
N LYS A 251 11.48 -23.39 1.38
CA LYS A 251 12.83 -22.82 1.17
C LYS A 251 12.85 -21.52 0.35
N LEU A 252 11.84 -21.30 -0.51
CA LEU A 252 11.73 -20.10 -1.34
C LEU A 252 11.02 -18.96 -0.63
N SER A 253 10.37 -19.24 0.50
CA SER A 253 9.55 -18.26 1.22
C SER A 253 10.41 -17.21 1.92
N HIS A 254 9.80 -16.06 2.16
CA HIS A 254 10.32 -15.04 3.06
C HIS A 254 9.82 -15.31 4.47
N CYS A 255 10.64 -14.97 5.47
CA CYS A 255 10.26 -14.99 6.87
C CYS A 255 10.53 -13.61 7.47
N VAL A 256 9.52 -13.00 8.10
CA VAL A 256 9.62 -11.69 8.75
C VAL A 256 9.12 -11.81 10.18
N ILE A 257 9.88 -11.24 11.12
CA ILE A 257 9.58 -11.25 12.55
C ILE A 257 9.28 -9.82 12.99
N ASP A 258 8.20 -9.63 13.74
CA ASP A 258 7.88 -8.39 14.45
C ASP A 258 7.38 -8.72 15.87
N ALA A 259 6.98 -7.70 16.63
CA ALA A 259 6.42 -7.89 17.98
C ALA A 259 5.11 -8.71 18.03
N SER A 260 4.35 -8.80 16.93
CA SER A 260 3.10 -9.56 16.89
C SER A 260 3.31 -11.05 16.65
N GLY A 261 4.43 -11.43 16.02
CA GLY A 261 4.77 -12.82 15.72
C GLY A 261 5.65 -12.99 14.48
N ILE A 262 5.56 -14.15 13.84
CA ILE A 262 6.32 -14.50 12.63
C ILE A 262 5.36 -14.59 11.43
N GLU A 263 5.71 -13.95 10.33
CA GLU A 263 5.06 -14.11 9.03
C GLU A 263 5.97 -14.94 8.11
N ILE A 264 5.42 -15.98 7.48
CA ILE A 264 6.09 -16.77 6.43
C ILE A 264 5.22 -16.72 5.18
N SER A 265 5.79 -16.28 4.06
CA SER A 265 5.03 -16.18 2.81
C SER A 265 5.90 -16.38 1.57
N PRO A 266 5.37 -17.00 0.50
CA PRO A 266 6.10 -17.18 -0.74
C PRO A 266 6.27 -15.83 -1.48
N PRO A 267 7.32 -15.68 -2.32
CA PRO A 267 7.58 -14.47 -3.09
C PRO A 267 6.55 -14.25 -4.22
N ALA A 268 5.86 -15.30 -4.66
CA ALA A 268 4.71 -15.23 -5.55
C ALA A 268 3.69 -16.32 -5.16
N ILE A 269 2.42 -16.11 -5.51
CA ILE A 269 1.32 -16.98 -5.09
C ILE A 269 1.39 -18.34 -5.82
N PRO A 270 1.61 -19.48 -5.13
CA PRO A 270 1.59 -20.79 -5.77
C PRO A 270 0.14 -21.24 -6.06
N ILE A 271 -0.56 -20.52 -6.93
CA ILE A 271 -1.96 -20.77 -7.27
C ILE A 271 -2.18 -22.16 -7.89
N HIS A 272 -1.12 -22.79 -8.41
CA HIS A 272 -1.14 -24.17 -8.90
C HIS A 272 -1.50 -25.19 -7.83
N MET A 273 -1.38 -24.81 -6.55
CA MET A 273 -1.87 -25.61 -5.42
C MET A 273 -3.39 -25.76 -5.38
N ILE A 274 -4.13 -24.95 -6.16
CA ILE A 274 -5.57 -25.11 -6.37
C ILE A 274 -5.82 -25.60 -7.81
N PRO A 275 -5.77 -26.93 -8.06
CA PRO A 275 -5.86 -27.48 -9.43
C PRO A 275 -7.15 -27.10 -10.15
N SER A 276 -8.25 -26.94 -9.41
CA SER A 276 -9.54 -26.52 -9.98
C SER A 276 -9.53 -25.14 -10.64
N ILE A 277 -8.58 -24.26 -10.27
CA ILE A 277 -8.38 -22.98 -10.94
C ILE A 277 -7.54 -23.18 -12.21
N VAL A 278 -6.41 -23.89 -12.09
CA VAL A 278 -5.48 -24.07 -13.20
C VAL A 278 -6.12 -24.85 -14.35
N ASP A 279 -6.81 -25.94 -14.03
CA ASP A 279 -7.42 -26.89 -14.97
C ASP A 279 -8.77 -26.43 -15.51
N ALA A 280 -9.26 -25.24 -15.11
CA ALA A 280 -10.50 -24.70 -15.63
C ALA A 280 -10.38 -24.38 -17.12
N ASP A 281 -11.34 -24.87 -17.90
CA ASP A 281 -11.36 -24.68 -19.36
C ASP A 281 -11.50 -23.19 -19.76
N ARG A 282 -12.20 -22.40 -18.94
CA ARG A 282 -12.43 -20.96 -19.16
C ARG A 282 -12.31 -20.17 -17.87
N LYS A 283 -11.39 -19.20 -17.84
CA LYS A 283 -11.17 -18.27 -16.72
C LYS A 283 -11.49 -16.85 -17.15
N ILE A 284 -12.42 -16.20 -16.46
CA ILE A 284 -12.83 -14.82 -16.71
C ILE A 284 -12.56 -13.98 -15.46
N PHE A 285 -11.70 -12.98 -15.60
CA PHE A 285 -11.37 -12.04 -14.53
C PHE A 285 -12.05 -10.70 -14.81
N MET A 286 -12.97 -10.28 -13.94
CA MET A 286 -13.66 -8.99 -14.10
C MET A 286 -13.08 -7.96 -13.13
N THR A 287 -12.85 -6.74 -13.61
CA THR A 287 -12.31 -5.65 -12.78
C THR A 287 -12.75 -4.27 -13.27
N ALA A 288 -12.75 -3.26 -12.40
CA ALA A 288 -13.00 -1.87 -12.77
C ALA A 288 -11.72 -1.01 -12.88
N THR A 289 -10.65 -1.39 -12.19
CA THR A 289 -9.64 -0.41 -11.72
C THR A 289 -8.20 -0.89 -11.78
N LEU A 290 -7.91 -2.02 -12.42
CA LEU A 290 -6.50 -2.42 -12.59
C LEU A 290 -5.83 -1.48 -13.60
N VAL A 291 -5.01 -0.57 -13.06
CA VAL A 291 -4.07 0.25 -13.83
C VAL A 291 -2.93 -0.62 -14.36
N ASP A 292 -2.59 -1.69 -13.64
CA ASP A 292 -1.62 -2.71 -14.02
C ASP A 292 -2.21 -4.11 -13.84
N ASP A 293 -2.42 -4.82 -14.95
CA ASP A 293 -3.01 -6.15 -14.93
C ASP A 293 -1.96 -7.26 -14.69
N SER A 294 -0.66 -6.91 -14.61
CA SER A 294 0.41 -7.87 -14.28
C SER A 294 0.15 -8.59 -12.94
N ILE A 295 -0.64 -7.97 -12.06
CA ILE A 295 -1.05 -8.52 -10.77
C ILE A 295 -1.88 -9.81 -10.90
N LEU A 296 -2.61 -9.98 -12.01
CA LEU A 296 -3.33 -11.22 -12.31
C LEU A 296 -2.35 -12.36 -12.64
N SER A 297 -1.19 -12.05 -13.20
CA SER A 297 -0.12 -13.02 -13.40
C SER A 297 0.49 -13.43 -12.05
N SER A 298 0.78 -12.46 -11.17
CA SER A 298 1.41 -12.75 -9.89
C SER A 298 0.50 -13.55 -8.93
N HIS A 299 -0.81 -13.25 -8.90
CA HIS A 299 -1.75 -13.84 -7.94
C HIS A 299 -2.53 -15.04 -8.48
N PHE A 300 -2.93 -15.01 -9.76
CA PHE A 300 -3.75 -16.05 -10.38
C PHE A 300 -3.00 -16.86 -11.45
N GLY A 301 -1.71 -16.60 -11.66
CA GLY A 301 -0.89 -17.36 -12.62
C GLY A 301 -1.31 -17.17 -14.07
N VAL A 302 -2.02 -16.07 -14.38
CA VAL A 302 -2.49 -15.80 -15.75
C VAL A 302 -1.29 -15.47 -16.63
N ASN A 303 -1.20 -16.10 -17.80
CA ASN A 303 -0.11 -15.85 -18.74
C ASN A 303 -0.24 -14.44 -19.36
N GLU A 304 0.89 -13.76 -19.51
CA GLU A 304 1.01 -12.41 -20.10
C GLU A 304 0.20 -12.24 -21.40
N GLN A 305 0.19 -13.25 -22.28
CA GLN A 305 -0.52 -13.19 -23.56
C GLN A 305 -2.03 -12.95 -23.43
N TYR A 306 -2.64 -13.40 -22.32
CA TYR A 306 -4.07 -13.24 -22.05
C TYR A 306 -4.42 -11.93 -21.35
N ILE A 307 -3.41 -11.27 -20.79
CA ILE A 307 -3.56 -10.04 -20.01
C ILE A 307 -3.35 -8.79 -20.88
N LYS A 308 -2.51 -8.90 -21.92
CA LYS A 308 -2.18 -7.77 -22.83
C LYS A 308 -3.40 -7.08 -23.45
N ASN A 309 -4.41 -7.87 -23.80
CA ASN A 309 -5.56 -7.41 -24.57
C ASN A 309 -6.87 -7.62 -23.78
N PRO A 310 -7.18 -6.75 -22.80
CA PRO A 310 -8.41 -6.85 -22.02
C PRO A 310 -9.63 -6.56 -22.90
N ILE A 311 -10.78 -7.12 -22.52
CA ILE A 311 -12.07 -6.77 -23.12
C ILE A 311 -12.60 -5.53 -22.40
N VAL A 312 -12.64 -4.41 -23.12
CA VAL A 312 -13.20 -3.13 -22.67
C VAL A 312 -14.43 -2.75 -23.52
N PRO A 313 -15.42 -2.02 -22.97
CA PRO A 313 -16.44 -1.37 -23.77
C PRO A 313 -15.83 -0.24 -24.63
N ASP A 314 -16.56 0.23 -25.63
CA ASP A 314 -16.06 1.20 -26.63
C ASP A 314 -15.94 2.63 -26.07
N SER A 315 -16.61 2.94 -24.95
CA SER A 315 -16.57 4.27 -24.31
C SER A 315 -16.34 4.17 -22.80
N ALA A 316 -15.56 5.10 -22.26
CA ALA A 316 -15.28 5.26 -20.83
C ALA A 316 -16.26 6.23 -20.12
N GLY A 317 -17.35 6.61 -20.78
CA GLY A 317 -18.29 7.65 -20.34
C GLY A 317 -19.14 7.31 -19.11
N ASP A 318 -18.96 6.12 -18.53
CA ASP A 318 -19.69 5.65 -17.36
C ASP A 318 -19.06 6.08 -16.02
N ILE A 319 -18.08 7.00 -16.03
CA ILE A 319 -17.45 7.55 -14.84
C ILE A 319 -18.34 8.66 -14.28
N GLY A 320 -18.78 8.55 -13.03
CA GLY A 320 -19.52 9.63 -12.37
C GLY A 320 -18.62 10.75 -11.86
N ASP A 321 -19.26 11.78 -11.33
CA ASP A 321 -18.68 13.09 -11.14
C ASP A 321 -18.04 13.27 -9.74
N ARG A 322 -16.72 13.49 -9.68
CA ARG A 322 -15.97 13.74 -8.44
C ARG A 322 -15.41 15.14 -8.41
N MET A 323 -15.73 15.88 -7.35
CA MET A 323 -14.96 17.05 -6.94
C MET A 323 -13.93 16.61 -5.89
N ILE A 324 -12.65 16.59 -6.24
CA ILE A 324 -11.57 16.07 -5.38
C ILE A 324 -10.81 17.25 -4.75
N LEU A 325 -11.01 17.48 -3.46
CA LEU A 325 -10.44 18.61 -2.74
C LEU A 325 -9.40 18.18 -1.71
N LEU A 326 -8.35 18.99 -1.59
CA LEU A 326 -7.26 18.81 -0.63
C LEU A 326 -7.25 20.02 0.32
N PRO A 327 -8.04 20.01 1.42
CA PRO A 327 -8.24 21.19 2.25
C PRO A 327 -6.93 21.81 2.78
N GLN A 328 -5.95 20.97 3.12
CA GLN A 328 -4.65 21.40 3.64
C GLN A 328 -3.72 22.00 2.57
N VAL A 329 -4.01 21.75 1.28
CA VAL A 329 -3.31 22.38 0.15
C VAL A 329 -3.96 23.73 -0.17
N ILE A 330 -5.30 23.79 -0.16
CA ILE A 330 -6.07 25.01 -0.40
C ILE A 330 -5.74 26.08 0.65
N ASN A 331 -5.73 25.68 1.93
CA ASN A 331 -5.31 26.50 3.04
C ASN A 331 -4.39 25.72 3.99
N THR A 332 -3.09 26.04 3.93
CA THR A 332 -2.02 25.41 4.73
C THR A 332 -2.15 25.57 6.25
N GLU A 333 -3.04 26.46 6.71
CA GLU A 333 -3.33 26.64 8.14
C GLU A 333 -4.43 25.71 8.65
N THR A 334 -5.14 25.01 7.76
CA THR A 334 -6.21 24.06 8.10
C THR A 334 -5.66 22.85 8.85
N SER A 335 -6.17 22.58 10.04
CA SER A 335 -5.83 21.39 10.83
C SER A 335 -6.77 20.20 10.55
N ASP A 336 -6.33 18.99 10.90
CA ASP A 336 -7.18 17.79 10.85
C ASP A 336 -8.45 17.95 11.71
N ASP A 337 -8.36 18.70 12.82
CA ASP A 337 -9.47 18.95 13.74
C ASP A 337 -10.52 19.87 13.10
N ASP A 338 -10.09 20.86 12.31
CA ASP A 338 -11.00 21.75 11.57
C ASP A 338 -11.77 20.97 10.50
N ILE A 339 -11.07 20.09 9.77
CA ILE A 339 -11.67 19.21 8.76
C ILE A 339 -12.70 18.27 9.41
N LYS A 340 -12.36 17.68 10.56
CA LYS A 340 -13.27 16.82 11.31
C LYS A 340 -14.53 17.56 11.78
N LYS A 341 -14.39 18.77 12.32
CA LYS A 341 -15.54 19.62 12.71
C LYS A 341 -16.41 19.95 11.51
N TYR A 342 -15.79 20.28 10.37
CA TYR A 342 -16.50 20.59 9.14
C TYR A 342 -17.29 19.38 8.60
N CYS A 343 -16.65 18.21 8.56
CA CYS A 343 -17.31 16.96 8.16
C CYS A 343 -18.49 16.60 9.07
N HIS A 344 -18.34 16.79 10.39
CA HIS A 344 -19.43 16.59 11.35
C HIS A 344 -20.58 17.61 11.18
N ALA A 345 -20.29 18.83 10.74
CA ALA A 345 -21.33 19.81 10.43
C ALA A 345 -22.12 19.39 9.18
N LEU A 346 -21.42 18.99 8.12
CA LEU A 346 -22.04 18.47 6.88
C LEU A 346 -22.87 17.20 7.16
N SER A 347 -22.40 16.36 8.08
CA SER A 347 -23.06 15.09 8.37
C SER A 347 -24.44 15.21 8.99
N LYS A 348 -24.91 16.41 9.33
CA LYS A 348 -26.28 16.63 9.82
C LYS A 348 -27.34 16.60 8.71
N ASP A 349 -26.93 16.92 7.48
CA ASP A 349 -27.83 17.05 6.34
C ASP A 349 -27.58 15.98 5.27
N ILE A 350 -26.35 15.46 5.19
CA ILE A 350 -25.93 14.49 4.17
C ILE A 350 -25.08 13.38 4.78
N ASN A 351 -25.10 12.18 4.20
CA ASN A 351 -24.22 11.11 4.65
C ASN A 351 -22.76 11.41 4.28
N VAL A 352 -21.90 11.43 5.30
CA VAL A 352 -20.45 11.61 5.20
C VAL A 352 -19.78 10.30 5.57
N VAL A 353 -18.93 9.78 4.68
CA VAL A 353 -18.23 8.52 4.91
C VAL A 353 -16.73 8.79 5.01
N VAL A 354 -16.10 8.34 6.09
CA VAL A 354 -14.68 8.52 6.34
C VAL A 354 -13.97 7.16 6.28
N ILE A 355 -13.05 6.98 5.33
CA ILE A 355 -12.18 5.81 5.27
C ILE A 355 -10.90 6.13 6.02
N VAL A 356 -10.59 5.31 7.03
CA VAL A 356 -9.36 5.42 7.83
C VAL A 356 -8.52 4.15 7.72
N PRO A 357 -7.19 4.23 7.84
CA PRO A 357 -6.31 3.08 7.63
C PRO A 357 -6.28 2.09 8.80
N SER A 358 -6.63 2.53 10.01
CA SER A 358 -6.48 1.71 11.22
C SER A 358 -7.54 2.03 12.26
N ILE A 359 -7.72 1.09 13.21
CA ILE A 359 -8.58 1.28 14.39
C ILE A 359 -8.09 2.47 15.23
N ASN A 360 -6.77 2.64 15.31
CA ASN A 360 -6.16 3.78 16.02
C ASN A 360 -6.60 5.11 15.40
N ARG A 361 -6.64 5.22 14.07
CA ARG A 361 -7.16 6.42 13.40
C ARG A 361 -8.68 6.52 13.47
N ALA A 362 -9.41 5.40 13.50
CA ALA A 362 -10.85 5.41 13.75
C ALA A 362 -11.21 6.02 15.11
N ASN A 363 -10.39 5.75 16.14
CA ASN A 363 -10.57 6.33 17.47
C ASN A 363 -10.47 7.87 17.47
N TYR A 364 -9.68 8.45 16.57
CA TYR A 364 -9.64 9.90 16.40
C TYR A 364 -11.00 10.47 15.97
N TRP A 365 -11.80 9.75 15.18
CA TRP A 365 -13.13 10.18 14.74
C TRP A 365 -14.28 9.84 15.70
N LYS A 366 -14.01 9.03 16.73
CA LYS A 366 -15.04 8.41 17.59
C LYS A 366 -16.03 9.38 18.23
N ASN A 367 -15.59 10.59 18.57
CA ASN A 367 -16.45 11.62 19.18
C ASN A 367 -17.31 12.41 18.19
N ALA A 368 -17.07 12.26 16.88
CA ALA A 368 -17.83 12.92 15.81
C ALA A 368 -18.63 11.92 14.96
N ALA A 369 -18.34 10.62 15.07
CA ALA A 369 -18.93 9.56 14.27
C ALA A 369 -20.23 9.02 14.87
N ASP A 370 -21.26 8.89 14.04
CA ASP A 370 -22.53 8.24 14.37
C ASP A 370 -22.42 6.71 14.26
N ALA A 371 -21.50 6.22 13.44
CA ALA A 371 -21.18 4.80 13.31
C ALA A 371 -19.70 4.55 12.97
N ILE A 372 -19.13 3.48 13.52
CA ILE A 372 -17.82 2.95 13.13
C ILE A 372 -18.04 1.51 12.64
N LEU A 373 -17.74 1.27 11.36
CA LEU A 373 -17.96 -0.01 10.71
C LEU A 373 -16.64 -0.78 10.53
N MET A 374 -16.68 -2.03 10.97
CA MET A 374 -15.61 -3.03 10.85
C MET A 374 -16.18 -4.29 10.17
N SER A 375 -15.36 -5.31 9.96
CA SER A 375 -15.73 -6.54 9.24
C SER A 375 -17.00 -7.22 9.74
N ASP A 376 -17.27 -7.15 11.04
CA ASP A 376 -18.35 -7.83 11.75
C ASP A 376 -19.72 -7.13 11.60
N ASN A 377 -19.75 -5.81 11.61
CA ASN A 377 -20.98 -5.01 11.57
C ASN A 377 -21.22 -4.29 10.22
N LEU A 378 -20.31 -4.46 9.26
CA LEU A 378 -20.31 -3.76 7.97
C LEU A 378 -21.63 -3.89 7.22
N ASN A 379 -22.18 -5.10 7.15
CA ASN A 379 -23.37 -5.40 6.34
C ASN A 379 -24.58 -4.58 6.78
N ASP A 380 -24.81 -4.48 8.08
CA ASP A 380 -25.97 -3.77 8.60
C ASP A 380 -25.75 -2.26 8.59
N GLY A 381 -24.51 -1.81 8.78
CA GLY A 381 -24.13 -0.40 8.60
C GLY A 381 -24.34 0.10 7.17
N VAL A 382 -23.87 -0.65 6.16
CA VAL A 382 -24.04 -0.28 4.74
C VAL A 382 -25.51 -0.30 4.33
N LYS A 383 -26.30 -1.27 4.80
CA LYS A 383 -27.75 -1.27 4.56
C LYS A 383 -28.42 -0.02 5.12
N LYS A 384 -28.04 0.42 6.33
CA LYS A 384 -28.57 1.65 6.94
C LYS A 384 -28.25 2.88 6.09
N LEU A 385 -26.99 3.02 5.65
CA LEU A 385 -26.56 4.11 4.76
C LEU A 385 -27.34 4.13 3.43
N LYS A 386 -27.63 2.95 2.86
CA LYS A 386 -28.45 2.85 1.63
C LYS A 386 -29.93 3.16 1.86
N SER A 387 -30.44 2.90 3.06
CA SER A 387 -31.87 3.07 3.38
C SER A 387 -32.26 4.48 3.80
N GLY A 388 -31.30 5.32 4.21
CA GLY A 388 -31.60 6.67 4.68
C GLY A 388 -30.38 7.43 5.19
N HIS A 389 -30.64 8.55 5.85
CA HIS A 389 -29.62 9.37 6.47
C HIS A 389 -29.17 8.79 7.82
N VAL A 390 -27.85 8.63 7.98
CA VAL A 390 -27.19 8.13 9.20
C VAL A 390 -26.32 9.22 9.81
N GLY A 391 -25.62 10.00 8.98
CA GLY A 391 -24.68 11.01 9.41
C GLY A 391 -23.24 10.67 9.05
N LEU A 392 -22.32 10.79 10.02
CA LEU A 392 -20.88 10.53 9.83
C LEU A 392 -20.56 9.07 10.14
N THR A 393 -20.20 8.30 9.11
CA THR A 393 -19.82 6.89 9.26
C THR A 393 -18.35 6.67 8.94
N VAL A 394 -17.62 6.03 9.86
CA VAL A 394 -16.21 5.68 9.69
C VAL A 394 -16.07 4.23 9.25
N LEU A 395 -15.29 3.99 8.19
CA LEU A 395 -14.95 2.67 7.67
C LEU A 395 -13.46 2.38 7.94
N VAL A 396 -13.17 1.30 8.67
CA VAL A 396 -11.78 0.95 9.01
C VAL A 396 -11.18 0.02 7.98
N ASN A 397 -10.13 0.47 7.31
CA ASN A 397 -9.36 -0.25 6.30
C ASN A 397 -10.23 -0.91 5.21
N ARG A 398 -11.19 -0.13 4.70
CA ARG A 398 -12.10 -0.56 3.63
C ARG A 398 -11.98 0.35 2.43
N TYR A 399 -10.80 0.29 1.82
CA TYR A 399 -10.53 0.90 0.53
C TYR A 399 -11.18 0.11 -0.62
N ASP A 400 -11.65 -1.12 -0.37
CA ASP A 400 -12.32 -2.02 -1.33
C ASP A 400 -13.57 -2.74 -0.77
N GLY A 401 -14.35 -3.35 -1.67
CA GLY A 401 -15.46 -4.27 -1.33
C GLY A 401 -16.78 -3.64 -0.85
N ILE A 402 -16.88 -2.31 -0.74
CA ILE A 402 -18.08 -1.61 -0.27
C ILE A 402 -18.70 -0.76 -1.38
N ASP A 403 -20.02 -0.69 -1.37
CA ASP A 403 -20.84 0.05 -2.30
C ASP A 403 -21.70 1.09 -1.59
N LEU A 404 -21.51 2.37 -1.90
CA LEU A 404 -22.23 3.49 -1.31
C LEU A 404 -22.71 4.49 -2.37
N PRO A 405 -23.74 4.14 -3.17
CA PRO A 405 -24.20 4.98 -4.27
C PRO A 405 -25.16 6.07 -3.79
N GLY A 406 -25.20 7.17 -4.53
CA GLY A 406 -26.21 8.20 -4.32
C GLY A 406 -26.18 8.81 -2.92
N ASN A 407 -27.34 8.87 -2.27
CA ASN A 407 -27.47 9.46 -0.93
C ASN A 407 -26.80 8.62 0.17
N ALA A 408 -26.32 7.41 -0.12
CA ALA A 408 -25.54 6.63 0.83
C ALA A 408 -24.17 7.28 1.13
N CYS A 409 -23.61 8.05 0.19
CA CYS A 409 -22.37 8.78 0.38
C CYS A 409 -22.29 9.97 -0.60
N ARG A 410 -22.54 11.19 -0.11
CA ARG A 410 -22.34 12.42 -0.90
C ARG A 410 -21.00 13.10 -0.65
N VAL A 411 -20.42 12.85 0.52
CA VAL A 411 -19.08 13.29 0.88
C VAL A 411 -18.28 12.07 1.34
N LEU A 412 -17.18 11.83 0.64
CA LEU A 412 -16.20 10.80 0.98
C LEU A 412 -14.95 11.47 1.51
N VAL A 413 -14.46 11.04 2.66
CA VAL A 413 -13.21 11.50 3.26
C VAL A 413 -12.24 10.33 3.28
N ILE A 414 -11.08 10.48 2.65
CA ILE A 414 -9.96 9.55 2.80
C ILE A 414 -9.00 10.20 3.78
N ASP A 415 -8.96 9.68 5.00
CA ASP A 415 -8.17 10.25 6.09
C ASP A 415 -6.99 9.34 6.44
N GLY A 416 -5.81 9.78 6.04
CA GLY A 416 -4.56 9.06 6.24
C GLY A 416 -4.29 8.01 5.16
N PHE A 417 -3.11 7.43 5.28
CA PHE A 417 -2.52 6.58 4.26
C PHE A 417 -2.92 5.10 4.44
N PRO A 418 -3.37 4.38 3.40
CA PRO A 418 -3.71 2.96 3.51
C PRO A 418 -2.56 2.15 4.11
N ASP A 419 -2.80 1.43 5.20
CA ASP A 419 -1.75 0.68 5.90
C ASP A 419 -1.30 -0.55 5.10
N VAL A 420 -0.03 -0.91 5.25
CA VAL A 420 0.55 -2.12 4.65
C VAL A 420 0.43 -3.25 5.66
N ARG A 421 -0.44 -4.23 5.36
CA ARG A 421 -0.76 -5.31 6.30
C ARG A 421 0.36 -6.33 6.46
N ARG A 422 0.85 -6.88 5.35
CA ARG A 422 1.85 -7.96 5.39
C ARG A 422 3.19 -7.42 5.81
N LYS A 423 3.87 -8.17 6.67
CA LYS A 423 5.19 -7.80 7.20
C LYS A 423 6.23 -7.78 6.08
N ILE A 424 6.14 -8.69 5.12
CA ILE A 424 7.01 -8.67 3.93
C ILE A 424 6.82 -7.41 3.09
N ASP A 425 5.59 -6.96 2.91
CA ASP A 425 5.31 -5.73 2.15
C ASP A 425 5.88 -4.50 2.88
N LYS A 426 5.87 -4.47 4.22
CA LYS A 426 6.53 -3.40 5.00
C LYS A 426 8.05 -3.39 4.76
N VAL A 427 8.66 -4.57 4.65
CA VAL A 427 10.09 -4.69 4.31
C VAL A 427 10.34 -4.19 2.89
N GLU A 428 9.55 -4.62 1.90
CA GLU A 428 9.68 -4.17 0.52
C GLU A 428 9.48 -2.66 0.39
N GLN A 429 8.46 -2.11 1.05
CA GLN A 429 8.19 -0.68 1.08
C GLN A 429 9.37 0.09 1.68
N SER A 430 9.98 -0.43 2.74
CA SER A 430 11.17 0.16 3.35
C SER A 430 12.36 0.16 2.38
N ILE A 431 12.60 -0.96 1.68
CA ILE A 431 13.68 -1.09 0.69
C ILE A 431 13.44 -0.15 -0.50
N LEU A 432 12.21 -0.08 -1.00
CA LEU A 432 11.82 0.67 -2.19
C LEU A 432 11.40 2.12 -1.91
N LEU A 433 11.47 2.58 -0.66
CA LEU A 433 10.96 3.90 -0.28
C LEU A 433 11.48 5.00 -1.19
N GLY A 434 10.57 5.76 -1.80
CA GLY A 434 10.90 6.83 -2.75
C GLY A 434 11.47 6.33 -4.08
N SER A 435 11.11 5.12 -4.51
CA SER A 435 11.18 4.65 -5.90
C SER A 435 9.85 4.88 -6.62
N THR A 436 9.86 4.80 -7.96
CA THR A 436 8.65 4.94 -8.78
C THR A 436 7.63 3.84 -8.49
N ARG A 437 8.10 2.61 -8.25
CA ARG A 437 7.21 1.48 -7.90
C ARG A 437 6.43 1.73 -6.61
N HIS A 438 7.09 2.24 -5.58
CA HIS A 438 6.43 2.57 -4.32
C HIS A 438 5.30 3.59 -4.55
N VAL A 439 5.58 4.65 -5.30
CA VAL A 439 4.59 5.68 -5.65
C VAL A 439 3.40 5.10 -6.42
N ASN A 440 3.63 4.19 -7.37
CA ASN A 440 2.55 3.58 -8.15
C ASN A 440 1.56 2.77 -7.30
N GLN A 441 2.06 1.90 -6.41
CA GLN A 441 1.21 1.06 -5.54
C GLN A 441 0.30 1.90 -4.64
N VAL A 442 0.86 3.00 -4.14
CA VAL A 442 0.18 3.94 -3.27
C VAL A 442 -0.96 4.65 -4.00
N ILE A 443 -0.67 5.17 -5.18
CA ILE A 443 -1.65 5.90 -6.00
C ILE A 443 -2.84 5.01 -6.38
N GLN A 444 -2.58 3.74 -6.72
CA GLN A 444 -3.63 2.79 -7.03
C GLN A 444 -4.61 2.58 -5.86
N ARG A 445 -4.12 2.43 -4.62
CA ARG A 445 -5.00 2.25 -3.44
C ARG A 445 -5.83 3.49 -3.13
N ILE A 446 -5.24 4.68 -3.26
CA ILE A 446 -5.97 5.96 -3.08
C ILE A 446 -7.09 6.08 -4.11
N GLU A 447 -6.78 5.79 -5.38
CA GLU A 447 -7.75 5.83 -6.48
C GLU A 447 -8.92 4.85 -6.28
N GLN A 448 -8.63 3.63 -5.82
CA GLN A 448 -9.67 2.65 -5.48
C GLN A 448 -10.59 3.13 -4.37
N GLY A 449 -10.03 3.75 -3.32
CA GLY A 449 -10.81 4.40 -2.26
C GLY A 449 -11.74 5.49 -2.79
N MET A 450 -11.26 6.35 -3.70
CA MET A 450 -12.09 7.40 -4.30
C MET A 450 -13.22 6.87 -5.20
N GLY A 451 -13.07 5.66 -5.74
CA GLY A 451 -14.07 5.02 -6.59
C GLY A 451 -15.34 4.54 -5.86
N LYS A 452 -15.42 4.63 -4.52
CA LYS A 452 -16.53 4.04 -3.73
C LYS A 452 -17.78 4.90 -3.62
N GLY A 453 -17.67 6.21 -3.77
CA GLY A 453 -18.81 7.13 -3.65
C GLY A 453 -19.67 7.25 -4.92
N ILE A 454 -19.32 6.55 -6.00
CA ILE A 454 -19.91 6.77 -7.34
C ILE A 454 -20.08 5.46 -8.09
N ARG A 455 -21.25 5.29 -8.74
CA ARG A 455 -21.56 4.09 -9.54
C ARG A 455 -22.12 4.31 -10.95
N SER A 456 -22.54 5.51 -11.29
CA SER A 456 -23.06 5.80 -12.63
C SER A 456 -22.53 7.14 -13.10
N ASN A 457 -22.59 7.36 -14.40
CA ASN A 457 -22.31 8.65 -15.05
C ASN A 457 -23.08 9.84 -14.42
N ASP A 458 -24.28 9.60 -13.89
CA ASP A 458 -25.10 10.62 -13.24
C ASP A 458 -24.94 10.68 -11.72
N ASP A 459 -24.16 9.78 -11.11
CA ASP A 459 -23.85 9.83 -9.68
C ASP A 459 -22.69 10.80 -9.42
N TYR A 460 -22.66 11.38 -8.23
CA TYR A 460 -21.73 12.44 -7.88
C TYR A 460 -21.41 12.45 -6.40
N CYS A 461 -20.15 12.77 -6.09
CA CYS A 461 -19.70 12.97 -4.72
C CYS A 461 -18.56 13.99 -4.62
N VAL A 462 -18.45 14.58 -3.44
CA VAL A 462 -17.27 15.36 -3.05
C VAL A 462 -16.30 14.43 -2.33
N VAL A 463 -15.03 14.49 -2.69
CA VAL A 463 -13.95 13.70 -2.07
C VAL A 463 -12.98 14.64 -1.36
N PHE A 464 -12.78 14.44 -0.06
CA PHE A 464 -11.72 15.09 0.71
C PHE A 464 -10.55 14.12 0.92
N LEU A 465 -9.36 14.54 0.53
CA LEU A 465 -8.11 13.85 0.87
C LEU A 465 -7.46 14.57 2.05
N VAL A 466 -7.31 13.87 3.17
CA VAL A 466 -6.94 14.43 4.47
C VAL A 466 -5.69 13.74 5.01
N GLY A 467 -4.77 14.53 5.56
CA GLY A 467 -3.52 14.07 6.15
C GLY A 467 -2.32 14.55 5.35
N LYS A 468 -1.36 15.18 6.03
CA LYS A 468 -0.21 15.81 5.37
C LYS A 468 0.68 14.79 4.68
N ASP A 469 0.85 13.59 5.24
CA ASP A 469 1.57 12.49 4.59
C ASP A 469 0.94 12.09 3.26
N LEU A 470 -0.40 11.95 3.21
CA LEU A 470 -1.14 11.64 1.99
C LEU A 470 -0.95 12.74 0.94
N THR A 471 -1.11 14.01 1.34
CA THR A 471 -0.93 15.14 0.42
C THR A 471 0.51 15.26 -0.08
N SER A 472 1.51 15.09 0.79
CA SER A 472 2.93 15.14 0.43
C SER A 472 3.27 14.07 -0.60
N GLN A 473 2.77 12.85 -0.42
CA GLN A 473 3.03 11.76 -1.38
C GLN A 473 2.35 11.98 -2.73
N LEU A 474 1.12 12.49 -2.76
CA LEU A 474 0.42 12.84 -4.01
C LEU A 474 1.19 13.90 -4.82
N TYR A 475 1.83 14.86 -4.16
CA TYR A 475 2.64 15.88 -4.83
C TYR A 475 4.11 15.50 -5.00
N SER A 476 4.56 14.38 -4.43
CA SER A 476 5.92 13.89 -4.59
C SER A 476 6.15 13.24 -5.96
N GLN A 477 7.32 13.47 -6.56
CA GLN A 477 7.86 12.70 -7.70
C GLN A 477 6.90 12.46 -8.89
N GLY A 478 5.96 13.36 -9.17
CA GLY A 478 5.00 13.20 -10.28
C GLY A 478 3.94 12.11 -10.05
N ALA A 479 3.57 11.83 -8.79
CA ALA A 479 2.60 10.79 -8.45
C ALA A 479 1.20 11.03 -9.09
N ILE A 480 0.76 12.29 -9.22
CA ILE A 480 -0.47 12.66 -9.94
C ILE A 480 -0.47 12.15 -11.39
N GLU A 481 0.70 12.10 -12.04
CA GLU A 481 0.80 11.62 -13.41
C GLU A 481 0.57 10.10 -13.54
N LYS A 482 0.54 9.37 -12.41
CA LYS A 482 0.29 7.93 -12.32
C LYS A 482 -1.18 7.56 -12.08
N LEU A 483 -2.05 8.52 -11.79
CA LEU A 483 -3.50 8.31 -11.66
C LEU A 483 -4.13 7.90 -13.00
N SER A 484 -5.26 7.19 -12.96
CA SER A 484 -5.99 6.91 -14.21
C SER A 484 -6.41 8.20 -14.91
N PRO A 485 -6.61 8.16 -16.24
CA PRO A 485 -6.99 9.34 -17.02
C PRO A 485 -8.20 10.09 -16.45
N GLY A 486 -9.21 9.36 -15.96
CA GLY A 486 -10.43 9.95 -15.40
C GLY A 486 -10.21 10.64 -14.06
N THR A 487 -9.55 9.97 -13.13
CA THR A 487 -9.25 10.55 -11.81
C THR A 487 -8.30 11.74 -11.93
N LYS A 488 -7.30 11.64 -12.80
CA LYS A 488 -6.37 12.73 -13.10
C LYS A 488 -7.07 13.95 -13.69
N ALA A 489 -7.99 13.75 -14.64
CA ALA A 489 -8.82 14.80 -15.21
C ALA A 489 -9.65 15.54 -14.15
N GLN A 490 -10.35 14.79 -13.30
CA GLN A 490 -11.19 15.35 -12.23
C GLN A 490 -10.37 16.07 -11.16
N LEU A 491 -9.19 15.53 -10.80
CA LEU A 491 -8.28 16.18 -9.86
C LEU A 491 -7.77 17.50 -10.43
N ARG A 492 -7.30 17.53 -11.69
CA ARG A 492 -6.84 18.78 -12.33
C ARG A 492 -7.93 19.83 -12.44
N LEU A 493 -9.17 19.43 -12.74
CA LEU A 493 -10.32 20.34 -12.74
C LEU A 493 -10.56 20.91 -11.33
N SER A 494 -10.46 20.05 -10.30
CA SER A 494 -10.61 20.47 -8.90
C SER A 494 -9.45 21.36 -8.43
N GLU A 495 -8.24 21.17 -8.95
CA GLU A 495 -7.08 22.04 -8.72
C GLU A 495 -7.30 23.44 -9.31
N GLN A 496 -7.83 23.55 -10.54
CA GLN A 496 -8.16 24.84 -11.14
C GLN A 496 -9.17 25.65 -10.31
N ILE A 497 -10.18 24.96 -9.77
CA ILE A 497 -11.16 25.58 -8.85
C ILE A 497 -10.47 25.96 -7.52
N SER A 498 -9.63 25.06 -7.00
CA SER A 498 -8.90 25.29 -5.76
C SER A 498 -7.96 26.49 -5.85
N GLU A 499 -7.31 26.72 -7.00
CA GLU A 499 -6.45 27.88 -7.24
C GLU A 499 -7.23 29.20 -7.19
N GLN A 500 -8.37 29.28 -7.88
CA GLN A 500 -9.23 30.48 -7.88
C GLN A 500 -9.74 30.85 -6.48
N ILE A 501 -9.90 29.84 -5.62
CA ILE A 501 -10.50 29.99 -4.30
C ILE A 501 -9.42 30.12 -3.22
N SER A 502 -8.22 29.57 -3.42
CA SER A 502 -7.10 29.67 -2.46
C SER A 502 -6.74 31.13 -2.19
N GLU A 503 -6.74 31.99 -3.22
CA GLU A 503 -6.53 33.44 -3.05
C GLU A 503 -7.61 34.11 -2.18
N GLN A 504 -8.83 33.58 -2.20
CA GLN A 504 -9.97 34.12 -1.46
C GLN A 504 -10.09 33.56 -0.03
N ILE A 505 -9.58 32.34 0.22
CA ILE A 505 -9.73 31.59 1.48
C ILE A 505 -8.44 31.57 2.33
N LYS A 506 -7.30 32.05 1.81
CA LYS A 506 -6.04 32.10 2.58
C LYS A 506 -6.22 32.82 3.93
N GLY A 507 -6.01 32.09 5.03
CA GLY A 507 -6.20 32.60 6.40
C GLY A 507 -7.66 32.65 6.90
N LYS A 508 -8.62 32.07 6.16
CA LYS A 508 -10.03 31.95 6.56
C LYS A 508 -10.39 30.53 7.00
N GLU A 509 -11.52 30.40 7.70
CA GLU A 509 -12.02 29.11 8.18
C GLU A 509 -12.43 28.17 7.04
N ILE A 510 -12.26 26.86 7.28
CA ILE A 510 -12.60 25.79 6.32
C ILE A 510 -14.06 25.81 5.86
N PHE A 511 -14.98 26.36 6.66
CA PHE A 511 -16.40 26.48 6.33
C PHE A 511 -16.67 27.30 5.05
N GLN A 512 -15.72 28.13 4.61
CA GLN A 512 -15.82 28.83 3.32
C GLN A 512 -15.81 27.87 2.11
N LEU A 513 -15.32 26.63 2.26
CA LEU A 513 -15.42 25.60 1.22
C LEU A 513 -16.85 25.16 0.94
N THR A 514 -17.80 25.49 1.82
CA THR A 514 -19.22 25.11 1.67
C THR A 514 -19.78 25.58 0.32
N ASP A 515 -19.45 26.80 -0.09
CA ASP A 515 -19.98 27.35 -1.34
C ASP A 515 -19.36 26.67 -2.57
N THR A 516 -18.09 26.25 -2.49
CA THR A 516 -17.43 25.45 -3.53
C THR A 516 -18.09 24.09 -3.69
N ILE A 517 -18.27 23.35 -2.58
CA ILE A 517 -18.80 21.99 -2.66
C ILE A 517 -20.27 21.97 -3.04
N LYS A 518 -21.03 23.05 -2.74
CA LYS A 518 -22.42 23.19 -3.18
C LYS A 518 -22.54 23.07 -4.69
N TYR A 519 -21.63 23.62 -5.50
CA TYR A 519 -21.68 23.46 -6.97
C TYR A 519 -21.77 21.98 -7.39
N CYS A 520 -20.99 21.11 -6.74
CA CYS A 520 -21.06 19.67 -6.97
C CYS A 520 -22.34 19.06 -6.37
N LEU A 521 -22.63 19.35 -5.09
CA LEU A 521 -23.71 18.72 -4.33
C LEU A 521 -25.12 19.08 -4.84
N THR A 522 -25.31 20.30 -5.34
CA THR A 522 -26.55 20.78 -5.94
C THR A 522 -26.60 20.61 -7.45
N ARG A 523 -25.55 20.02 -8.06
CA ARG A 523 -25.44 19.78 -9.51
C ARG A 523 -25.65 21.06 -10.32
N ALA A 524 -24.96 22.14 -9.93
CA ALA A 524 -24.99 23.40 -10.66
C ALA A 524 -24.57 23.20 -12.13
N ASP A 525 -25.30 23.81 -13.06
CA ASP A 525 -25.14 23.59 -14.51
C ASP A 525 -23.72 23.87 -14.99
N GLU A 526 -23.06 24.88 -14.41
CA GLU A 526 -21.69 25.25 -14.72
C GLU A 526 -20.70 24.13 -14.37
N TRP A 527 -20.86 23.53 -13.18
CA TRP A 527 -20.01 22.43 -12.73
C TRP A 527 -20.26 21.16 -13.54
N VAL A 528 -21.53 20.80 -13.76
CA VAL A 528 -21.90 19.60 -14.54
C VAL A 528 -21.36 19.71 -15.96
N THR A 529 -21.46 20.89 -16.58
CA THR A 529 -20.93 21.16 -17.93
C THR A 529 -19.41 21.01 -17.97
N ALA A 530 -18.69 21.60 -17.02
CA ALA A 530 -17.23 21.51 -16.95
C ALA A 530 -16.76 20.06 -16.73
N SER A 531 -17.34 19.37 -15.74
CA SER A 531 -16.96 18.00 -15.39
C SER A 531 -17.26 17.01 -16.53
N LYS A 532 -18.48 17.04 -17.08
CA LYS A 532 -18.84 16.18 -18.23
C LYS A 532 -18.01 16.49 -19.46
N GLY A 533 -17.64 17.76 -19.69
CA GLY A 533 -16.77 18.16 -20.80
C GLY A 533 -15.39 17.49 -20.75
N VAL A 534 -14.75 17.46 -19.58
CA VAL A 534 -13.44 16.80 -19.42
C VAL A 534 -13.57 15.28 -19.57
N LEU A 535 -14.62 14.67 -18.98
CA LEU A 535 -14.82 13.22 -19.01
C LEU A 535 -15.22 12.67 -20.39
N ALA A 536 -16.01 13.41 -21.18
CA ALA A 536 -16.47 12.97 -22.49
C ALA A 536 -15.33 12.76 -23.50
N SER A 537 -14.18 13.40 -23.28
CA SER A 537 -12.99 13.28 -24.13
C SER A 537 -12.15 12.01 -23.86
N LEU A 538 -12.47 11.27 -22.79
CA LEU A 538 -11.67 10.12 -22.35
C LEU A 538 -12.05 8.84 -23.10
N LYS A 539 -11.02 8.12 -23.58
CA LYS A 539 -11.15 6.75 -24.13
C LYS A 539 -10.45 5.76 -23.20
N TYR A 540 -10.94 4.52 -23.15
CA TYR A 540 -10.17 3.44 -22.54
C TYR A 540 -8.90 3.20 -23.34
N SER A 541 -7.78 2.97 -22.65
CA SER A 541 -6.58 2.45 -23.31
C SER A 541 -6.87 1.01 -23.76
N GLU A 542 -6.69 0.74 -25.05
CA GLU A 542 -6.81 -0.63 -25.60
C GLU A 542 -5.58 -1.49 -25.25
N GLU A 543 -4.43 -0.87 -24.99
CA GLU A 543 -3.20 -1.53 -24.54
C GLU A 543 -2.99 -1.36 -23.03
N ASN A 544 -2.68 -2.47 -22.35
CA ASN A 544 -2.27 -2.48 -20.96
C ASN A 544 -0.76 -2.23 -20.82
N ASN A 545 -0.38 -1.22 -20.04
CA ASN A 545 1.00 -1.08 -19.57
C ASN A 545 1.24 -2.10 -18.44
N LEU A 546 1.71 -3.29 -18.80
CA LEU A 546 2.06 -4.33 -17.85
C LEU A 546 3.38 -4.00 -17.14
N ASP A 547 3.40 -4.16 -15.82
CA ASP A 547 4.66 -4.06 -15.08
C ASP A 547 5.57 -5.26 -15.35
N LYS A 548 6.59 -5.01 -16.20
CA LYS A 548 7.60 -6.00 -16.59
C LYS A 548 8.28 -6.65 -15.37
N MET A 549 8.50 -5.89 -14.30
CA MET A 549 9.16 -6.39 -13.10
C MET A 549 8.31 -7.48 -12.41
N THR A 550 7.01 -7.23 -12.21
CA THR A 550 6.08 -8.21 -11.61
C THR A 550 6.00 -9.50 -12.44
N LEU A 551 5.94 -9.40 -13.78
CA LEU A 551 5.92 -10.57 -14.67
C LEU A 551 7.21 -11.39 -14.56
N ILE A 552 8.38 -10.75 -14.54
CA ILE A 552 9.67 -11.47 -14.44
C ILE A 552 9.86 -12.08 -13.06
N LEU A 553 9.47 -11.38 -11.99
CA LEU A 553 9.49 -11.95 -10.63
C LEU A 553 8.61 -13.20 -10.52
N ARG A 554 7.42 -13.15 -11.12
CA ARG A 554 6.53 -14.32 -11.21
C ARG A 554 7.19 -15.48 -11.95
N ASN A 555 7.72 -15.22 -13.15
CA ASN A 555 8.39 -16.24 -13.95
C ASN A 555 9.60 -16.84 -13.21
N ALA A 556 10.35 -16.03 -12.46
CA ALA A 556 11.51 -16.50 -11.70
C ALA A 556 11.09 -17.46 -10.59
N TYR A 557 10.01 -17.14 -9.87
CA TYR A 557 9.43 -18.05 -8.91
C TYR A 557 8.93 -19.35 -9.57
N ASP A 558 8.28 -19.26 -10.73
CA ASP A 558 7.78 -20.45 -11.45
C ASP A 558 8.93 -21.38 -11.92
N TYR A 559 10.11 -20.84 -12.26
CA TYR A 559 11.30 -21.65 -12.54
C TYR A 559 11.89 -22.23 -11.26
N ALA A 560 12.07 -21.42 -10.22
CA ALA A 560 12.66 -21.86 -8.95
C ALA A 560 11.82 -22.94 -8.25
N SER A 561 10.49 -22.82 -8.28
CA SER A 561 9.55 -23.80 -7.72
C SER A 561 9.56 -25.15 -8.47
N LYS A 562 9.97 -25.14 -9.75
CA LYS A 562 10.23 -26.34 -10.56
C LYS A 562 11.68 -26.84 -10.41
N ASN A 563 12.38 -26.39 -9.38
CA ASN A 563 13.75 -26.75 -9.07
C ASN A 563 14.78 -26.31 -10.13
N ASP A 564 14.51 -25.21 -10.84
CA ASP A 564 15.45 -24.54 -11.77
C ASP A 564 15.81 -23.12 -11.26
N PRO A 565 16.59 -23.02 -10.16
CA PRO A 565 16.99 -21.73 -9.60
C PRO A 565 18.00 -20.98 -10.46
N VAL A 566 18.73 -21.68 -11.35
CA VAL A 566 19.70 -21.07 -12.27
C VAL A 566 18.97 -20.20 -13.28
N LYS A 567 17.96 -20.75 -13.95
CA LYS A 567 17.15 -19.98 -14.91
C LYS A 567 16.38 -18.85 -14.24
N ALA A 568 15.90 -19.05 -13.01
CA ALA A 568 15.28 -18.00 -12.21
C ALA A 568 16.23 -16.81 -11.96
N ALA A 569 17.48 -17.09 -11.59
CA ALA A 569 18.50 -16.08 -11.40
C ALA A 569 18.86 -15.36 -12.72
N ASP A 570 19.00 -16.10 -13.82
CA ASP A 570 19.36 -15.54 -15.13
C ASP A 570 18.34 -14.53 -15.65
N ILE A 571 17.05 -14.85 -15.62
CA ILE A 571 16.01 -13.94 -16.12
C ILE A 571 15.92 -12.66 -15.26
N LEU A 572 16.16 -12.76 -13.96
CA LEU A 572 16.18 -11.60 -13.07
C LEU A 572 17.45 -10.77 -13.25
N ASN A 573 18.61 -11.40 -13.48
CA ASN A 573 19.85 -10.70 -13.80
C ASN A 573 19.72 -9.85 -15.08
N ASN A 574 19.02 -10.36 -16.10
CA ASN A 574 18.72 -9.57 -17.29
C ASN A 574 17.90 -8.32 -16.95
N LEU A 575 16.89 -8.44 -16.09
CA LEU A 575 16.12 -7.29 -15.61
C LEU A 575 16.99 -6.31 -14.79
N VAL A 576 17.87 -6.79 -13.91
CA VAL A 576 18.80 -5.96 -13.12
C VAL A 576 19.66 -5.06 -14.02
N ASN A 577 20.03 -5.53 -15.21
CA ASN A 577 20.83 -4.78 -16.17
C ASN A 577 20.04 -3.68 -16.88
N GLU A 578 18.72 -3.81 -17.02
CA GLU A 578 17.84 -2.80 -17.61
C GLU A 578 17.44 -1.69 -16.63
N ILE A 579 17.40 -2.00 -15.33
CA ILE A 579 16.94 -1.06 -14.30
C ILE A 579 18.02 -0.01 -13.98
N THR A 580 17.62 1.26 -14.05
CA THR A 580 18.47 2.42 -13.75
C THR A 580 18.34 2.92 -12.31
N ASN A 581 17.16 2.78 -11.70
CA ASN A 581 16.93 3.20 -10.32
C ASN A 581 17.69 2.28 -9.36
N LYS A 582 18.66 2.84 -8.62
CA LYS A 582 19.51 2.07 -7.70
C LYS A 582 18.73 1.34 -6.59
N LYS A 583 17.61 1.89 -6.10
CA LYS A 583 16.81 1.26 -5.04
C LYS A 583 16.17 -0.03 -5.55
N GLU A 584 15.54 0.03 -6.73
CA GLU A 584 14.95 -1.11 -7.41
C GLU A 584 16.02 -2.12 -7.84
N LYS A 585 17.17 -1.64 -8.34
CA LYS A 585 18.31 -2.48 -8.72
C LYS A 585 18.86 -3.26 -7.53
N GLY A 586 19.06 -2.60 -6.38
CA GLY A 586 19.51 -3.26 -5.16
C GLY A 586 18.51 -4.30 -4.65
N PHE A 587 17.22 -3.99 -4.69
CA PHE A 587 16.16 -4.96 -4.36
C PHE A 587 16.20 -6.20 -5.27
N LEU A 588 16.26 -6.00 -6.59
CA LEU A 588 16.33 -7.11 -7.55
C LEU A 588 17.59 -7.94 -7.39
N LYS A 589 18.75 -7.31 -7.15
CA LYS A 589 20.00 -8.03 -6.86
C LYS A 589 19.88 -8.92 -5.63
N GLN A 590 19.19 -8.49 -4.58
CA GLN A 590 18.92 -9.34 -3.41
C GLN A 590 18.05 -10.55 -3.77
N ILE A 591 17.03 -10.36 -4.61
CA ILE A 591 16.18 -11.46 -5.06
C ILE A 591 16.99 -12.45 -5.92
N VAL A 592 17.81 -11.95 -6.84
CA VAL A 592 18.74 -12.81 -7.61
C VAL A 592 19.66 -13.57 -6.65
N ALA A 593 20.26 -12.89 -5.68
CA ALA A 593 21.16 -13.50 -4.70
C ALA A 593 20.45 -14.61 -3.89
N THR A 594 19.17 -14.43 -3.59
CA THR A 594 18.33 -15.45 -2.94
C THR A 594 18.24 -16.74 -3.76
N TYR A 595 18.07 -16.65 -5.08
CA TYR A 595 18.05 -17.82 -5.97
C TYR A 595 19.45 -18.40 -6.20
N ILE A 596 20.47 -17.57 -6.39
CA ILE A 596 21.86 -18.02 -6.54
C ILE A 596 22.32 -18.81 -5.32
N ASN A 597 21.91 -18.42 -4.10
CA ASN A 597 22.32 -19.08 -2.87
C ASN A 597 21.93 -20.57 -2.79
N LEU A 598 20.94 -20.99 -3.58
CA LEU A 598 20.51 -22.39 -3.68
C LEU A 598 21.55 -23.28 -4.38
N PHE A 599 22.48 -22.72 -5.14
CA PHE A 599 23.52 -23.47 -5.87
C PHE A 599 24.95 -22.88 -5.77
N ASP A 600 25.11 -21.60 -5.43
CA ASP A 600 26.39 -20.94 -5.19
C ASP A 600 26.28 -19.89 -4.06
N LYS A 601 26.54 -20.31 -2.83
CA LYS A 601 26.49 -19.42 -1.65
C LYS A 601 27.49 -18.26 -1.75
N SER A 602 28.65 -18.47 -2.35
CA SER A 602 29.72 -17.46 -2.44
C SER A 602 29.32 -16.35 -3.40
N GLU A 603 28.86 -16.71 -4.60
CA GLU A 603 28.41 -15.72 -5.58
C GLU A 603 27.17 -14.97 -5.11
N ALA A 604 26.25 -15.63 -4.40
CA ALA A 604 25.13 -14.97 -3.76
C ALA A 604 25.59 -13.86 -2.78
N GLN A 605 26.59 -14.13 -1.95
CA GLN A 605 27.13 -13.11 -1.03
C GLN A 605 27.81 -11.95 -1.78
N LYS A 606 28.55 -12.22 -2.85
CA LYS A 606 29.12 -11.14 -3.69
C LYS A 606 28.04 -10.27 -4.30
N LEU A 607 26.99 -10.88 -4.82
CA LEU A 607 25.86 -10.15 -5.39
C LEU A 607 25.10 -9.37 -4.31
N GLN A 608 24.96 -9.91 -3.10
CA GLN A 608 24.36 -9.20 -1.97
C GLN A 608 25.19 -7.98 -1.54
N MET A 609 26.53 -8.07 -1.54
CA MET A 609 27.37 -6.88 -1.32
C MET A 609 27.12 -5.81 -2.40
N SER A 610 26.99 -6.24 -3.67
CA SER A 610 26.63 -5.35 -4.77
C SER A 610 25.24 -4.74 -4.60
N ALA A 611 24.28 -5.50 -4.06
CA ALA A 611 22.93 -5.03 -3.73
C ALA A 611 22.97 -3.91 -2.66
N VAL A 612 23.76 -4.10 -1.60
CA VAL A 612 23.93 -3.09 -0.53
C VAL A 612 24.54 -1.79 -1.06
N ASN A 613 25.48 -1.88 -2.01
CA ASN A 613 26.08 -0.69 -2.64
C ASN A 613 25.07 0.13 -3.44
N ASP A 614 24.10 -0.53 -4.10
CA ASP A 614 23.01 0.14 -4.80
C ASP A 614 21.92 0.63 -3.83
N ASN A 615 21.61 -0.15 -2.79
CA ASN A 615 20.59 0.15 -1.81
C ASN A 615 20.95 -0.39 -0.42
N ARG A 616 21.31 0.50 0.52
CA ARG A 616 21.71 0.13 1.89
C ARG A 616 20.60 -0.45 2.76
N ARG A 617 19.35 -0.44 2.27
CA ARG A 617 18.18 -0.92 3.02
C ARG A 617 17.90 -2.41 2.83
N VAL A 618 18.61 -3.07 1.91
CA VAL A 618 18.56 -4.52 1.69
C VAL A 618 19.26 -5.27 2.84
N LEU A 619 19.12 -6.60 2.89
CA LEU A 619 19.78 -7.47 3.86
C LEU A 619 21.29 -7.26 3.84
N LYS A 620 21.91 -7.31 5.01
CA LYS A 620 23.33 -7.04 5.16
C LYS A 620 24.11 -8.35 5.06
N PRO A 621 25.12 -8.47 4.17
CA PRO A 621 25.85 -9.72 3.89
C PRO A 621 26.61 -10.24 5.13
N ILE A 622 27.04 -11.51 5.06
CA ILE A 622 27.75 -12.20 6.17
C ILE A 622 29.04 -11.47 6.56
N GLU A 623 29.80 -10.99 5.56
CA GLU A 623 31.00 -10.16 5.74
C GLU A 623 31.00 -9.03 4.71
N GLY A 624 31.62 -7.88 5.04
CA GLY A 624 32.10 -6.95 3.99
C GLY A 624 31.48 -5.55 3.87
N ILE A 625 30.72 -5.02 4.84
CA ILE A 625 30.37 -3.59 4.76
C ILE A 625 31.51 -2.74 5.35
N GLN A 626 32.43 -2.28 4.49
CA GLN A 626 33.37 -1.23 4.87
C GLN A 626 32.63 0.10 4.99
N TYR A 627 32.84 0.79 6.11
CA TYR A 627 32.28 2.12 6.34
C TYR A 627 32.84 3.11 5.31
N HIS A 628 31.98 3.72 4.51
CA HIS A 628 32.35 4.83 3.63
C HIS A 628 32.13 6.16 4.37
N LYS A 629 33.25 6.79 4.77
CA LYS A 629 33.25 8.12 5.40
C LYS A 629 32.53 9.14 4.52
N ILE A 630 31.89 10.13 5.13
CA ILE A 630 31.35 11.29 4.41
C ILE A 630 32.52 12.13 3.84
N ALA A 631 33.01 11.76 2.66
CA ALA A 631 33.98 12.54 1.90
C ALA A 631 33.22 13.55 1.02
N GLY A 632 33.53 14.84 1.17
CA GLY A 632 32.89 15.91 0.41
C GLY A 632 33.65 17.21 0.57
N ASN A 633 33.79 17.95 -0.55
CA ASN A 633 34.48 19.24 -0.63
C ASN A 633 33.87 20.26 0.33
N ILE A 634 34.69 21.19 0.82
CA ILE A 634 34.26 22.32 1.65
C ILE A 634 33.39 23.23 0.78
N PHE A 635 32.06 23.08 0.87
CA PHE A 635 31.11 24.03 0.30
C PHE A 635 30.47 24.86 1.40
N ASP A 636 30.21 26.12 1.08
CA ASP A 636 29.41 27.02 1.92
C ASP A 636 28.01 26.43 2.15
N GLN A 637 27.55 26.40 3.41
CA GLN A 637 26.24 25.89 3.82
C GLN A 637 25.10 26.46 2.95
N ALA A 638 25.15 27.75 2.61
CA ALA A 638 24.14 28.41 1.79
C ALA A 638 24.18 27.95 0.32
N VAL A 639 25.37 27.63 -0.21
CA VAL A 639 25.53 27.06 -1.57
C VAL A 639 24.96 25.65 -1.63
N SER A 640 25.30 24.80 -0.66
CA SER A 640 24.77 23.43 -0.55
C SER A 640 23.26 23.41 -0.40
N CYS A 641 22.72 24.29 0.44
CA CYS A 641 21.28 24.49 0.62
C CYS A 641 20.62 24.94 -0.71
N SER A 642 21.16 25.97 -1.37
CA SER A 642 20.63 26.47 -2.65
C SER A 642 20.61 25.39 -3.73
N ASN A 643 21.71 24.65 -3.91
CA ASN A 643 21.79 23.57 -4.90
C ASN A 643 20.76 22.46 -4.64
N TYR A 644 20.55 22.11 -3.36
CA TYR A 644 19.58 21.09 -2.99
C TYR A 644 18.14 21.56 -3.23
N LEU A 645 17.81 22.80 -2.85
CA LEU A 645 16.45 23.32 -3.01
C LEU A 645 16.10 23.59 -4.48
N SER A 646 16.99 24.22 -5.24
CA SER A 646 16.76 24.57 -6.65
C SER A 646 16.71 23.36 -7.58
N SER A 647 17.31 22.22 -7.20
CA SER A 647 17.23 20.98 -8.01
C SER A 647 15.95 20.17 -7.80
N ARG A 648 15.16 20.48 -6.78
CA ARG A 648 13.94 19.73 -6.40
C ARG A 648 12.64 20.53 -6.50
N HIS A 649 12.69 21.85 -6.42
CA HIS A 649 11.47 22.66 -6.31
C HIS A 649 11.48 23.84 -7.29
N ASN A 650 10.45 23.89 -8.12
CA ASN A 650 10.11 25.06 -8.95
C ASN A 650 8.94 25.86 -8.37
N ASP A 651 8.24 25.31 -7.38
CA ASP A 651 7.06 25.90 -6.74
C ASP A 651 7.32 26.09 -5.23
N PRO A 652 7.36 27.35 -4.74
CA PRO A 652 7.58 27.67 -3.34
C PRO A 652 6.56 27.07 -2.36
N ASN A 653 5.30 26.88 -2.76
CA ASN A 653 4.28 26.32 -1.87
C ASN A 653 4.50 24.82 -1.66
N LYS A 654 4.96 24.10 -2.69
CA LYS A 654 5.29 22.66 -2.60
C LYS A 654 6.46 22.40 -1.66
N LEU A 655 7.47 23.28 -1.66
CA LEU A 655 8.59 23.20 -0.71
C LEU A 655 8.12 23.30 0.75
N ILE A 656 7.18 24.20 1.05
CA ILE A 656 6.63 24.35 2.41
C ILE A 656 5.91 23.07 2.84
N ILE A 657 5.08 22.48 1.96
CA ILE A 657 4.34 21.24 2.26
C ILE A 657 5.30 20.08 2.52
N GLU A 658 6.31 19.91 1.67
CA GLU A 658 7.30 18.83 1.80
C GLU A 658 8.10 18.94 3.09
N VAL A 659 8.62 20.13 3.42
CA VAL A 659 9.36 20.34 4.67
C VAL A 659 8.46 20.15 5.88
N ASN A 660 7.22 20.63 5.85
CA ASN A 660 6.29 20.42 6.95
C ASN A 660 6.03 18.91 7.18
N GLY A 661 5.91 18.11 6.12
CA GLY A 661 5.78 16.65 6.24
C GLY A 661 7.02 16.01 6.89
N ILE A 662 8.24 16.46 6.53
CA ILE A 662 9.47 15.99 7.19
C ILE A 662 9.47 16.37 8.68
N LEU A 663 9.12 17.61 9.01
CA LEU A 663 9.10 18.09 10.39
C LEU A 663 8.05 17.37 11.27
N GLU A 664 6.98 16.85 10.68
CA GLU A 664 6.01 16.00 11.39
C GLU A 664 6.59 14.65 11.82
N GLY A 665 7.62 14.16 11.12
CA GLY A 665 8.39 13.00 11.56
C GLY A 665 9.22 13.26 12.83
N LEU A 666 9.50 14.52 13.17
CA LEU A 666 10.33 14.91 14.33
C LEU A 666 9.51 15.05 15.62
N GLN A 667 8.72 14.03 15.94
CA GLN A 667 7.87 13.99 17.14
C GLN A 667 8.40 13.03 18.22
N PHE A 668 8.24 13.46 19.49
CA PHE A 668 8.42 12.59 20.65
C PHE A 668 7.15 11.77 20.85
N LYS A 669 7.09 10.64 20.15
CA LYS A 669 5.94 9.76 20.07
C LYS A 669 6.42 8.32 19.93
N GLU A 670 5.72 7.40 20.57
CA GLU A 670 5.98 5.96 20.48
C GLU A 670 5.72 5.45 19.05
N GLY A 671 6.58 4.56 18.56
CA GLY A 671 6.50 3.97 17.23
C GLY A 671 6.87 4.90 16.07
N THR A 672 7.72 5.90 16.31
CA THR A 672 8.20 6.84 15.30
C THR A 672 9.72 6.94 15.20
N SER A 673 10.53 6.09 15.83
CA SER A 673 12.00 6.17 15.90
C SER A 673 12.64 6.20 14.51
N ASN A 674 12.33 5.20 13.67
CA ASN A 674 12.87 5.13 12.32
C ASN A 674 12.39 6.29 11.43
N ILE A 675 11.16 6.76 11.63
CA ILE A 675 10.61 7.94 10.94
C ILE A 675 11.35 9.20 11.40
N PHE A 676 11.57 9.33 12.71
CA PHE A 676 12.25 10.44 13.35
C PHE A 676 13.69 10.56 12.90
N GLU A 677 14.45 9.47 12.94
CA GLU A 677 15.83 9.45 12.50
C GLU A 677 15.97 9.75 11.01
N GLU A 678 15.07 9.23 10.16
CA GLU A 678 15.07 9.53 8.73
C GLU A 678 14.69 10.99 8.48
N ALA A 679 13.67 11.50 9.18
CA ALA A 679 13.29 12.91 9.14
C ALA A 679 14.45 13.81 9.57
N PHE A 680 15.19 13.42 10.61
CA PHE A 680 16.31 14.18 11.13
C PHE A 680 17.54 14.11 10.21
N LYS A 681 17.76 12.98 9.55
CA LYS A 681 18.71 12.90 8.43
C LYS A 681 18.29 13.80 7.26
N ASN A 682 17.03 13.76 6.85
CA ASN A 682 16.55 14.46 5.66
C ASN A 682 16.53 15.97 5.85
N ILE A 683 16.08 16.45 7.01
CA ILE A 683 15.98 17.89 7.29
C ILE A 683 17.35 18.59 7.20
N SER A 684 18.44 17.88 7.54
CA SER A 684 19.79 18.42 7.44
C SER A 684 20.15 18.87 6.02
N ARG A 685 19.61 18.20 4.99
CA ARG A 685 19.88 18.52 3.57
C ARG A 685 19.22 19.83 3.16
N TYR A 686 18.02 20.12 3.69
CA TYR A 686 17.35 21.41 3.52
C TYR A 686 18.09 22.55 4.22
N LEU A 687 18.93 22.23 5.22
CA LEU A 687 19.81 23.19 5.89
C LEU A 687 21.21 23.28 5.26
N GLY A 688 21.48 22.52 4.19
CA GLY A 688 22.76 22.53 3.49
C GLY A 688 23.84 21.62 4.10
N PHE A 689 23.49 20.72 5.01
CA PHE A 689 24.41 19.76 5.64
C PHE A 689 24.39 18.39 4.98
N GLU A 690 25.51 17.67 5.07
CA GLU A 690 25.56 16.26 4.72
C GLU A 690 25.17 15.40 5.92
N SER A 691 24.45 14.31 5.67
CA SER A 691 23.98 13.41 6.72
C SER A 691 23.92 11.95 6.26
N GLN A 692 24.05 11.05 7.24
CA GLN A 692 23.93 9.60 7.14
C GLN A 692 23.24 9.06 8.40
N ARG A 693 22.78 7.80 8.36
CA ARG A 693 22.32 7.05 9.55
C ARG A 693 23.22 5.83 9.77
N PRO A 694 24.41 5.97 10.39
CA PRO A 694 25.40 4.90 10.42
C PRO A 694 24.93 3.59 11.05
N GLU A 695 24.12 3.63 12.10
CA GLU A 695 23.56 2.42 12.71
C GLU A 695 22.68 1.65 11.71
N GLN A 696 21.72 2.35 11.10
CA GLN A 696 20.86 1.79 10.06
C GLN A 696 21.66 1.34 8.83
N GLU A 697 22.64 2.12 8.38
CA GLU A 697 23.39 1.92 7.13
C GLU A 697 24.54 0.90 7.26
N TYR A 698 25.15 0.74 8.45
CA TYR A 698 26.39 -0.03 8.64
C TYR A 698 26.39 -0.97 9.88
N LYS A 699 25.28 -1.09 10.63
CA LYS A 699 25.15 -1.89 11.90
C LYS A 699 26.00 -1.40 13.05
N LYS A 700 26.62 -0.23 12.90
CA LYS A 700 27.52 0.29 13.90
C LYS A 700 27.69 1.79 13.72
N GLY A 701 27.44 2.53 14.78
CA GLY A 701 27.67 3.96 14.87
C GLY A 701 26.43 4.67 15.41
N PRO A 702 26.34 6.01 15.24
CA PRO A 702 25.17 6.74 15.70
C PRO A 702 23.91 6.45 14.88
N ASP A 703 22.75 6.67 15.50
CA ASP A 703 21.44 6.69 14.83
C ASP A 703 21.46 7.70 13.66
N VAL A 704 21.96 8.92 13.91
CA VAL A 704 22.11 9.98 12.90
C VAL A 704 23.49 10.63 13.00
N LEU A 705 24.14 10.85 11.84
CA LEU A 705 25.41 11.57 11.73
C LEU A 705 25.23 12.76 10.80
N TRP A 706 25.48 13.98 11.29
CA TRP A 706 25.55 15.18 10.45
C TRP A 706 26.99 15.66 10.30
N LYS A 707 27.37 16.08 9.11
CA LYS A 707 28.59 16.84 8.83
C LYS A 707 28.21 18.29 8.65
N VAL A 708 28.62 19.12 9.59
CA VAL A 708 28.15 20.52 9.71
C VAL A 708 29.18 21.55 9.20
N GLY A 709 30.27 21.09 8.59
CA GLY A 709 31.32 21.92 7.98
C GLY A 709 32.64 21.88 8.75
N GLU A 710 33.76 22.26 8.13
CA GLU A 710 35.09 22.34 8.76
C GLU A 710 35.53 21.04 9.48
N LEU A 711 35.17 19.88 8.92
CA LEU A 711 35.41 18.56 9.53
C LEU A 711 34.77 18.39 10.93
N ASN A 712 33.73 19.18 11.23
CA ASN A 712 32.92 19.06 12.44
C ASN A 712 31.67 18.22 12.17
N TYR A 713 31.34 17.35 13.13
CA TYR A 713 30.24 16.41 13.02
C TYR A 713 29.34 16.44 14.26
N LEU A 714 28.06 16.10 14.07
CA LEU A 714 27.13 15.81 15.16
C LEU A 714 26.87 14.31 15.17
N VAL A 715 27.24 13.65 16.27
CA VAL A 715 27.06 12.22 16.50
C VAL A 715 25.82 12.07 17.37
N ILE A 716 24.71 11.61 16.81
CA ILE A 716 23.38 11.78 17.41
C ILE A 716 22.75 10.41 17.68
N GLU A 717 22.32 10.19 18.92
CA GLU A 717 21.45 9.09 19.34
C GLU A 717 20.03 9.62 19.55
N CYS A 718 19.05 8.99 18.91
CA CYS A 718 17.66 9.41 18.90
C CYS A 718 16.81 8.52 19.82
N LYS A 719 16.50 8.99 21.03
CA LYS A 719 15.62 8.32 21.99
C LYS A 719 14.33 9.13 22.18
N ASN A 720 13.73 9.53 21.06
CA ASN A 720 12.51 10.35 20.99
C ASN A 720 11.27 9.64 21.57
N GLU A 721 11.31 8.32 21.69
CA GLU A 721 10.21 7.51 22.24
C GLU A 721 10.32 7.26 23.75
N ALA A 722 11.44 7.61 24.37
CA ALA A 722 11.63 7.35 25.78
C ALA A 722 10.55 8.06 26.60
N THR A 723 9.98 7.37 27.58
CA THR A 723 8.99 7.91 28.53
C THR A 723 9.58 8.10 29.93
N ALA A 724 10.80 7.57 30.16
CA ALA A 724 11.47 7.61 31.45
C ALA A 724 11.88 9.04 31.86
N SER A 725 11.79 9.31 33.16
CA SER A 725 12.21 10.59 33.76
C SER A 725 13.72 10.79 33.79
N THR A 726 14.52 9.76 33.48
CA THR A 726 15.98 9.78 33.47
C THR A 726 16.52 9.06 32.24
N ILE A 727 17.71 9.46 31.78
CA ILE A 727 18.47 8.76 30.75
C ILE A 727 19.17 7.57 31.41
N SER A 728 18.89 6.36 30.93
CA SER A 728 19.46 5.12 31.49
C SER A 728 20.96 4.99 31.18
N LYS A 729 21.64 4.13 31.94
CA LYS A 729 23.02 3.69 31.66
C LYS A 729 23.14 3.09 30.27
N ASP A 730 22.13 2.38 29.80
CA ASP A 730 22.14 1.76 28.47
C ASP A 730 22.15 2.81 27.36
N TYR A 731 21.27 3.82 27.44
CA TYR A 731 21.28 4.93 26.48
C TYR A 731 22.58 5.74 26.55
N CYS A 732 23.10 5.98 27.76
CA CYS A 732 24.39 6.63 27.94
C CYS A 732 25.52 5.86 27.23
N ASN A 733 25.53 4.53 27.39
CA ASN A 733 26.54 3.67 26.79
C ASN A 733 26.42 3.58 25.28
N GLN A 734 25.21 3.64 24.73
CA GLN A 734 24.99 3.72 23.27
C GLN A 734 25.65 4.97 22.69
N LEU A 735 25.38 6.16 23.24
CA LEU A 735 25.99 7.40 22.74
C LEU A 735 27.51 7.43 22.92
N ASN A 736 28.03 6.94 24.05
CA ASN A 736 29.47 6.79 24.25
C ASN A 736 30.10 5.80 23.25
N GLY A 737 29.38 4.71 22.93
CA GLY A 737 29.78 3.75 21.90
C GLY A 737 29.83 4.39 20.51
N SER A 738 28.83 5.22 20.17
CA SER A 738 28.78 5.97 18.91
C SER A 738 29.88 7.03 18.81
N ALA A 739 30.25 7.68 19.93
CA ALA A 739 31.41 8.56 20.02
C ALA A 739 32.73 7.81 19.77
N THR A 740 32.92 6.65 20.41
CA THR A 740 34.11 5.79 20.20
C THR A 740 34.18 5.27 18.77
N TRP A 741 33.04 4.91 18.19
CA TRP A 741 32.94 4.54 16.79
C TRP A 741 33.38 5.69 15.88
N PHE A 742 32.98 6.92 16.18
CA PHE A 742 33.38 8.08 15.39
C PHE A 742 34.91 8.25 15.43
N GLU A 743 35.52 8.20 16.62
CA GLU A 743 36.98 8.32 16.80
C GLU A 743 37.78 7.22 16.10
N THR A 744 37.21 6.02 15.96
CA THR A 744 37.87 4.92 15.22
C THR A 744 37.67 5.00 13.71
N LYS A 745 36.62 5.67 13.24
CA LYS A 745 36.32 5.80 11.80
C LYS A 745 36.85 7.08 11.19
N TYR A 746 36.91 8.17 11.93
CA TYR A 746 37.37 9.48 11.49
C TYR A 746 38.75 9.77 12.07
N ASP A 747 39.61 10.42 11.28
CA ASP A 747 40.95 10.77 11.77
C ASP A 747 40.91 11.93 12.77
N ASN A 748 42.04 12.21 13.40
CA ASN A 748 42.20 13.25 14.41
C ASN A 748 42.01 14.70 13.89
N THR A 749 41.84 14.91 12.59
CA THR A 749 41.50 16.22 12.03
C THR A 749 40.00 16.51 12.10
N CYS A 750 39.18 15.48 12.33
CA CYS A 750 37.74 15.61 12.50
C CYS A 750 37.37 15.84 13.97
N THR A 751 36.41 16.73 14.23
CA THR A 751 35.83 16.89 15.58
C THR A 751 34.35 16.51 15.58
N TYR A 752 33.83 16.17 16.76
CA TYR A 752 32.42 15.81 16.90
C TYR A 752 31.80 16.35 18.19
N THR A 753 30.49 16.60 18.15
CA THR A 753 29.65 16.85 19.32
C THR A 753 28.70 15.66 19.50
N PRO A 754 28.79 14.90 20.60
CA PRO A 754 27.84 13.84 20.90
C PRO A 754 26.51 14.44 21.40
N ILE A 755 25.40 14.05 20.79
CA ILE A 755 24.06 14.56 21.08
C ILE A 755 23.12 13.40 21.40
N MET A 756 22.37 13.54 22.49
CA MET A 756 21.26 12.66 22.84
C MET A 756 19.93 13.39 22.59
N VAL A 757 19.02 12.81 21.81
CA VAL A 757 17.63 13.27 21.75
C VAL A 757 16.85 12.49 22.80
N HIS A 758 16.38 13.14 23.85
CA HIS A 758 15.68 12.47 24.96
C HIS A 758 14.82 13.50 25.73
N PRO A 759 13.63 13.13 26.27
CA PRO A 759 12.78 14.09 26.98
C PRO A 759 13.40 14.61 28.28
N SER A 760 14.21 13.79 28.97
CA SER A 760 14.93 14.16 30.18
C SER A 760 16.37 14.59 29.90
N ILE A 761 16.90 15.47 30.75
CA ILE A 761 18.31 15.91 30.78
C ILE A 761 19.12 15.26 31.90
N ILE A 762 18.50 14.37 32.69
CA ILE A 762 19.07 13.81 33.91
C ILE A 762 19.51 12.38 33.62
N PHE A 763 20.80 12.08 33.67
CA PHE A 763 21.31 10.72 33.67
C PHE A 763 21.08 10.06 35.02
N GLU A 764 20.77 8.76 35.03
CA GLU A 764 20.72 7.98 36.26
C GLU A 764 22.09 7.85 36.91
N TYR A 765 22.12 7.55 38.21
CA TYR A 765 23.36 7.44 38.98
C TYR A 765 24.36 6.42 38.39
N ALA A 766 23.84 5.34 37.80
CA ALA A 766 24.65 4.28 37.22
C ALA A 766 25.28 4.62 35.85
N ALA A 767 24.90 5.74 35.22
CA ALA A 767 25.40 6.16 33.93
C ALA A 767 26.72 6.94 34.04
N SER A 768 27.56 6.86 33.00
CA SER A 768 28.86 7.57 32.93
C SER A 768 28.92 8.45 31.67
N PRO A 769 28.18 9.56 31.63
CA PRO A 769 28.08 10.39 30.43
C PRO A 769 29.39 11.12 30.13
N ASN A 770 29.78 11.12 28.85
CA ASN A 770 30.89 11.95 28.38
C ASN A 770 30.58 13.45 28.63
N PRO A 771 31.50 14.25 29.20
CA PRO A 771 31.28 15.66 29.50
C PRO A 771 30.86 16.53 28.31
N LYS A 772 31.16 16.10 27.08
CA LYS A 772 30.79 16.80 25.84
C LYS A 772 29.36 16.52 25.38
N ILE A 773 28.63 15.62 26.04
CA ILE A 773 27.25 15.28 25.65
C ILE A 773 26.35 16.50 25.77
N ARG A 774 25.55 16.69 24.72
CA ARG A 774 24.49 17.69 24.66
C ARG A 774 23.14 17.00 24.48
N ILE A 775 22.08 17.56 25.04
CA ILE A 775 20.73 16.95 25.01
C ILE A 775 19.79 17.81 24.16
N ILE A 776 19.07 17.19 23.23
CA ILE A 776 17.89 17.79 22.57
C ILE A 776 16.64 17.27 23.26
N THR A 777 15.98 18.14 24.02
CA THR A 777 14.70 17.84 24.67
C THR A 777 13.51 18.05 23.73
N LYS A 778 12.31 17.64 24.15
CA LYS A 778 11.06 17.91 23.42
C LYS A 778 10.85 19.40 23.14
N GLU A 779 11.17 20.26 24.11
CA GLU A 779 11.07 21.71 23.95
C GLU A 779 12.08 22.24 22.93
N LYS A 780 13.34 21.78 23.01
CA LYS A 780 14.39 22.18 22.07
C LYS A 780 14.13 21.71 20.65
N MET A 781 13.59 20.51 20.48
CA MET A 781 13.18 20.01 19.17
C MET A 781 12.03 20.83 18.58
N LEU A 782 11.06 21.24 19.41
CA LEU A 782 9.98 22.13 18.96
C LEU A 782 10.52 23.50 18.52
N GLN A 783 11.48 24.06 19.27
CA GLN A 783 12.15 25.31 18.89
C GLN A 783 12.89 25.17 17.55
N PHE A 784 13.65 24.08 17.38
CA PHE A 784 14.33 23.76 16.12
C PHE A 784 13.33 23.65 14.95
N ASN A 785 12.27 22.85 15.10
CA ASN A 785 11.24 22.67 14.08
C ASN A 785 10.59 24.00 13.67
N ASN A 786 10.29 24.87 14.64
CA ASN A 786 9.73 26.20 14.37
C ASN A 786 10.72 27.09 13.60
N SER A 787 12.00 27.09 13.97
CA SER A 787 13.03 27.85 13.25
C SER A 787 13.19 27.38 11.80
N VAL A 788 13.23 26.06 11.57
CA VAL A 788 13.32 25.48 10.22
C VAL A 788 12.07 25.82 9.39
N LYS A 789 10.88 25.67 9.98
CA LYS A 789 9.61 26.02 9.32
C LYS A 789 9.58 27.48 8.91
N ASN A 790 9.99 28.39 9.80
CA ASN A 790 10.02 29.82 9.52
C ASN A 790 11.08 30.19 8.48
N PHE A 791 12.25 29.55 8.53
CA PHE A 791 13.30 29.70 7.52
C PHE A 791 12.80 29.34 6.12
N ILE A 792 12.19 28.17 5.96
CA ILE A 792 11.65 27.71 4.67
C ILE A 792 10.48 28.57 4.22
N LYS A 793 9.56 28.94 5.12
CA LYS A 793 8.46 29.87 4.80
C LYS A 793 8.98 31.21 4.30
N ALA A 794 10.03 31.76 4.91
CA ALA A 794 10.62 33.03 4.50
C ALA A 794 11.33 32.96 3.14
N LEU A 795 11.99 31.85 2.82
CA LEU A 795 12.56 31.63 1.49
C LEU A 795 11.48 31.48 0.42
N ALA A 796 10.45 30.71 0.72
CA ALA A 796 9.35 30.46 -0.20
C ALA A 796 8.50 31.72 -0.46
N SER A 797 8.16 32.49 0.59
CA SER A 797 7.33 33.71 0.44
C SER A 797 8.01 34.80 -0.38
N ASN A 798 9.34 34.82 -0.39
CA ASN A 798 10.13 35.82 -1.12
C ASN A 798 10.66 35.31 -2.48
N ASN A 799 10.38 34.04 -2.84
CA ASN A 799 10.92 33.37 -4.02
C ASN A 799 12.47 33.39 -4.10
N GLU A 800 13.14 33.20 -2.96
CA GLU A 800 14.59 33.32 -2.79
C GLU A 800 15.32 31.96 -2.77
N ILE A 801 14.67 30.89 -3.25
CA ILE A 801 15.13 29.49 -3.15
C ILE A 801 16.49 29.25 -3.85
N GLY A 802 16.80 30.01 -4.90
CA GLY A 802 18.10 29.98 -5.60
C GLY A 802 19.08 31.09 -5.19
N ASN A 803 18.69 31.98 -4.27
CA ASN A 803 19.49 33.14 -3.90
C ASN A 803 20.39 32.84 -2.69
N GLN A 804 21.64 32.47 -2.97
CA GLN A 804 22.63 32.09 -1.96
C GLN A 804 22.86 33.18 -0.89
N THR A 805 22.83 34.46 -1.27
CA THR A 805 23.00 35.58 -0.32
C THR A 805 21.83 35.67 0.64
N ALA A 806 20.60 35.56 0.13
CA ALA A 806 19.38 35.58 0.93
C ALA A 806 19.29 34.35 1.84
N ILE A 807 19.66 33.17 1.35
CA ILE A 807 19.74 31.93 2.14
C ILE A 807 20.73 32.11 3.29
N ARG A 808 21.93 32.65 3.03
CA ARG A 808 22.93 32.90 4.07
C ARG A 808 22.39 33.85 5.16
N GLN A 809 21.76 34.96 4.76
CA GLN A 809 21.14 35.89 5.70
C GLN A 809 20.04 35.24 6.54
N LYS A 810 19.20 34.39 5.92
CA LYS A 810 18.11 33.69 6.60
C LYS A 810 18.59 32.58 7.53
N LEU A 811 19.64 31.84 7.15
CA LEU A 811 20.29 30.88 8.05
C LEU A 811 20.84 31.58 9.31
N ILE A 812 21.37 32.80 9.17
CA ILE A 812 21.81 33.63 10.31
C ILE A 812 20.60 34.12 11.13
N SER A 813 19.55 34.63 10.49
CA SER A 813 18.40 35.22 11.20
C SER A 813 17.61 34.19 11.97
N TYR A 814 17.41 33.00 11.40
CA TYR A 814 16.69 31.88 12.03
C TYR A 814 17.61 30.97 12.85
N LYS A 815 18.89 31.32 13.00
CA LYS A 815 19.84 30.61 13.85
C LYS A 815 19.97 29.13 13.49
N LEU A 816 20.23 28.84 12.23
CA LEU A 816 20.33 27.48 11.66
C LEU A 816 21.74 27.17 11.13
N ARG A 817 22.75 27.95 11.51
CA ARG A 817 24.15 27.62 11.23
C ARG A 817 24.62 26.50 12.16
N ALA A 818 25.67 25.80 11.77
CA ALA A 818 26.28 24.72 12.55
C ALA A 818 26.47 25.05 14.04
N GLY A 819 27.12 26.18 14.33
CA GLY A 819 27.34 26.64 15.71
C GLY A 819 26.06 27.02 16.45
N ASP A 820 25.13 27.70 15.76
CA ASP A 820 23.85 28.10 16.35
C ASP A 820 23.02 26.87 16.77
N ILE A 821 23.08 25.78 16.00
CA ILE A 821 22.29 24.57 16.27
C ILE A 821 22.70 23.91 17.58
N VAL A 822 24.00 23.74 17.79
CA VAL A 822 24.53 23.15 19.02
C VAL A 822 24.27 24.09 20.20
N GLU A 823 24.45 25.39 20.04
CA GLU A 823 24.28 26.35 21.13
C GLU A 823 22.81 26.50 21.58
N LEU A 824 21.87 26.63 20.63
CA LEU A 824 20.49 27.02 20.92
C LEU A 824 19.52 25.85 21.06
N TYR A 825 19.69 24.81 20.24
CA TYR A 825 18.76 23.67 20.20
C TYR A 825 19.25 22.47 21.01
N THR A 826 20.30 22.63 21.81
CA THR A 826 20.73 21.61 22.76
C THR A 826 20.93 22.21 24.15
N THR A 827 21.00 21.39 25.19
CA THR A 827 21.31 21.79 26.57
C THR A 827 22.34 20.87 27.21
N THR A 828 22.98 21.29 28.31
CA THR A 828 23.82 20.41 29.14
C THR A 828 22.96 19.41 29.91
N PHE A 829 23.55 18.28 30.28
CA PHE A 829 22.92 17.28 31.14
C PHE A 829 23.28 17.50 32.62
N THR A 830 22.59 16.78 33.49
CA THR A 830 22.95 16.59 34.91
C THR A 830 22.93 15.10 35.24
N THR A 831 23.57 14.69 36.33
CA THR A 831 23.57 13.29 36.81
C THR A 831 22.89 13.25 38.17
N LYS A 832 22.03 12.24 38.37
CA LYS A 832 21.34 12.05 39.65
C LYS A 832 22.37 11.71 40.74
N ASN A 833 22.36 12.48 41.83
CA ASN A 833 23.11 12.14 43.04
C ASN A 833 22.43 10.96 43.75
N GLN A 834 23.21 10.16 44.49
CA GLN A 834 22.73 8.95 45.20
C GLN A 834 21.46 9.19 46.02
#